data_AF-A0A366ZPQ1-F1
#
_entry.id   AF-A0A366ZPQ1-F1
#
_cell.length_a   1.000
_cell.length_b   1.000
_cell.length_c   1.000
_cell.angle_alpha   90.00
_cell.angle_beta   90.00
_cell.angle_gamma   90.00
#
_symmetry.space_group_name_H-M   'P 1'
#
loop_
_entity.id
_entity.type
_entity.pdbx_description
1 polymer ?
#
loop_
_entity_poly.entity_id
_entity_poly.type
_entity_poly.pdbx_seq_one_letter_code
_entity_poly.pdbx_strand_id
1 'polypeptide(L)'
;MHQTSRRSGGAADAVRTTPPPAPRGPTPPAARDRVRVAGKKFLAGGRTFPVRGVTYGSFLPRSDGSPFPELPGIRRDLSAMSALGLTTVRTYAVPPPDLVETAAEEGLRLLVGLDYADWRMSPGPAEHRRVLDAGRRAVDDAVAVCAGRESAVLGLVIGNEVPGDLVRVESIGRVRDTLSQLVAHAHQTAPDLLVTYANYPTTEYLDVEGADFLAFNVFLEHPGTLRRYASHLHVLADDRPVVISELGLAEQVHGAERQAQSLAAQLAEVDACGAAGACVFSWTDEWSVGGEPVGGWGFGITTEDRRPKAALAAVEEWARRDVRDLRPVWPSVSVVVCAYDEERYLADCLDSLRAVDYPGLEVIVCDDGSTDGTAEIAARYPFRLLPLDHGGLSAARNAGLAAASGEIVAYLDADARCDPDWPYHLALSMEDGVAATGGPNFPVPGAGFQERVVSASPGGPVQVLVADDRAEHVAGCNMAFRREILAGLGGFDPAYTSAGDDVDVCWRLLDAGHEIGFAHAAQVWHHRRDTVARYLRQQRNYGRSERMVSGRHAERFNRLGQARWNGFLYSSPRMRWPVLRPVLYHGCFGTAPYQRVLRHRADAAVQLGSALLPLSAPVALAGALAAGWWPWALALPVSAVLLVLAYAALAAVAIRPGRGEPAPVRLRCLAGVLHAVQPFVRTWGRLRGRALAPTDDVAPPWTGDRTAWLTALQGELARGWRTVTPGSPTDPWDLSVSVGPCVRCRLTTAVVWRWQPRWRTRLTLRRGYLAALAAALALPVVAPGLVVVPAVLLGAAAIEAAGVRRAVRRALDATVAGSTPAVPEPGGRPG
;
A
#
# COMPACT_ATOMS: atom_id res chain seq x y z
N MET A 1 37.93 45.22 51.41
CA MET A 1 39.15 46.02 51.62
C MET A 1 40.24 45.36 50.79
N HIS A 2 40.74 46.08 49.77
CA HIS A 2 41.80 45.75 48.79
C HIS A 2 41.73 44.43 48.01
N GLN A 3 42.08 44.31 46.72
CA GLN A 3 42.25 45.17 45.53
C GLN A 3 43.11 44.31 44.59
N THR A 4 42.72 44.16 43.32
CA THR A 4 43.54 44.25 42.07
C THR A 4 42.81 43.46 40.95
N SER A 5 42.07 44.10 40.03
CA SER A 5 42.51 44.79 38.79
C SER A 5 43.06 43.84 37.71
N ARG A 6 42.19 43.30 36.83
CA ARG A 6 41.92 43.68 35.40
C ARG A 6 42.96 43.28 34.34
N ARG A 7 42.53 42.44 33.37
CA ARG A 7 42.64 42.54 31.88
C ARG A 7 42.24 41.18 31.23
N SER A 8 41.09 41.07 30.54
CA SER A 8 40.80 41.36 29.11
C SER A 8 40.96 40.14 28.19
N GLY A 9 39.89 39.76 27.48
CA GLY A 9 39.99 39.15 26.14
C GLY A 9 39.18 37.86 25.89
N GLY A 10 38.26 37.93 24.92
CA GLY A 10 37.97 36.82 24.00
C GLY A 10 36.79 35.91 24.33
N ALA A 11 35.60 36.28 23.86
CA ALA A 11 34.53 35.31 23.61
C ALA A 11 34.86 34.52 22.35
N ALA A 12 34.97 33.19 22.46
CA ALA A 12 35.02 32.27 21.34
C ALA A 12 33.90 31.23 21.51
N ASP A 13 33.01 31.18 20.53
CA ASP A 13 31.91 30.23 20.42
C ASP A 13 32.41 28.79 20.39
N ALA A 14 32.04 28.02 21.41
CA ALA A 14 32.26 26.58 21.42
C ALA A 14 31.18 25.89 20.59
N VAL A 15 31.46 25.68 19.30
CA VAL A 15 30.75 24.71 18.46
C VAL A 15 30.99 23.33 19.07
N ARG A 16 29.94 22.73 19.66
CA ARG A 16 29.95 21.32 20.09
C ARG A 16 29.91 20.44 18.84
N THR A 17 31.08 20.13 18.28
CA THR A 17 31.25 19.02 17.35
C THR A 17 31.02 17.72 18.11
N THR A 18 29.94 17.00 17.80
CA THR A 18 29.76 15.61 18.21
C THR A 18 30.73 14.75 17.40
N PRO A 19 31.49 13.82 18.01
CA PRO A 19 32.39 12.96 17.25
C PRO A 19 31.57 11.99 16.38
N PRO A 20 32.04 11.65 15.17
CA PRO A 20 31.39 10.64 14.34
C PRO A 20 31.36 9.29 15.08
N PRO A 21 30.31 8.47 14.87
CA PRO A 21 30.22 7.15 15.49
C PRO A 21 31.42 6.30 15.06
N ALA A 22 32.05 5.63 16.02
CA ALA A 22 33.17 4.73 15.75
C ALA A 22 32.74 3.61 14.78
N PRO A 23 33.60 3.23 13.81
CA PRO A 23 33.31 2.11 12.92
C PRO A 23 33.15 0.83 13.76
N ARG A 24 32.05 0.11 13.53
CA ARG A 24 31.80 -1.20 14.15
C ARG A 24 32.94 -2.14 13.78
N GLY A 25 33.55 -2.78 14.78
CA GLY A 25 34.57 -3.82 14.55
C GLY A 25 34.03 -4.96 13.68
N PRO A 26 34.90 -5.77 13.04
CA PRO A 26 34.49 -6.81 12.11
C PRO A 26 33.56 -7.81 12.81
N THR A 27 32.35 -7.94 12.28
CA THR A 27 31.36 -8.93 12.72
C THR A 27 31.90 -10.35 12.46
N PRO A 28 31.76 -11.32 13.41
CA PRO A 28 32.29 -12.67 13.26
C PRO A 28 31.84 -13.36 11.96
N PRO A 29 32.64 -14.28 11.38
CA PRO A 29 32.31 -14.96 10.12
C PRO A 29 30.95 -15.65 10.13
N ALA A 30 30.60 -16.36 11.21
CA ALA A 30 29.31 -17.06 11.36
C ALA A 30 28.09 -16.12 11.38
N ALA A 31 28.27 -14.84 11.75
CA ALA A 31 27.20 -13.85 11.74
C ALA A 31 26.96 -13.21 10.36
N ARG A 32 27.88 -13.42 9.39
CA ARG A 32 27.77 -12.91 8.02
C ARG A 32 26.86 -13.78 7.14
N ASP A 33 26.78 -15.09 7.39
CA ASP A 33 26.01 -16.04 6.56
C ASP A 33 24.56 -16.28 7.02
N ARG A 34 24.12 -15.62 8.09
CA ARG A 34 22.73 -15.73 8.57
C ARG A 34 21.79 -14.96 7.67
N VAL A 35 20.65 -15.57 7.38
CA VAL A 35 19.60 -14.98 6.55
C VAL A 35 18.87 -13.90 7.34
N ARG A 36 18.67 -12.73 6.74
CA ARG A 36 17.98 -11.58 7.35
C ARG A 36 16.98 -10.98 6.38
N VAL A 37 15.93 -10.35 6.90
CA VAL A 37 14.96 -9.60 6.09
C VAL A 37 15.57 -8.28 5.60
N ALA A 38 15.36 -7.95 4.33
CA ALA A 38 15.71 -6.67 3.73
C ALA A 38 14.57 -6.20 2.80
N GLY A 39 13.61 -5.46 3.35
CA GLY A 39 12.37 -5.14 2.65
C GLY A 39 11.63 -6.43 2.29
N LYS A 40 11.26 -6.58 1.02
CA LYS A 40 10.53 -7.74 0.47
C LYS A 40 11.41 -8.97 0.22
N LYS A 41 12.72 -8.89 0.44
CA LYS A 41 13.69 -9.97 0.13
C LYS A 41 14.41 -10.44 1.38
N PHE A 42 15.12 -11.56 1.25
CA PHE A 42 16.09 -12.01 2.23
C PHE A 42 17.51 -11.75 1.76
N LEU A 43 18.43 -11.49 2.69
CA LEU A 43 19.86 -11.37 2.44
C LEU A 43 20.65 -12.38 3.28
N ALA A 44 21.67 -12.99 2.68
CA ALA A 44 22.70 -13.75 3.37
C ALA A 44 24.06 -13.31 2.82
N GLY A 45 25.04 -13.01 3.69
CA GLY A 45 26.35 -12.53 3.25
C GLY A 45 26.31 -11.19 2.50
N GLY A 46 25.23 -10.41 2.63
CA GLY A 46 25.01 -9.17 1.86
C GLY A 46 24.48 -9.38 0.44
N ARG A 47 24.16 -10.61 0.04
CA ARG A 47 23.55 -10.94 -1.26
C ARG A 47 22.13 -11.43 -1.08
N THR A 48 21.29 -11.28 -2.11
CA THR A 48 19.93 -11.82 -2.12
C THR A 48 19.95 -13.33 -1.90
N PHE A 49 19.14 -13.80 -0.96
CA PHE A 49 18.90 -15.21 -0.67
C PHE A 49 17.50 -15.58 -1.17
N PRO A 50 17.36 -16.21 -2.35
CA PRO A 50 16.08 -16.71 -2.81
C PRO A 50 15.69 -17.99 -2.05
N VAL A 51 14.43 -18.09 -1.64
CA VAL A 51 13.88 -19.34 -1.09
C VAL A 51 13.56 -20.27 -2.27
N ARG A 52 14.53 -21.09 -2.65
CA ARG A 52 14.38 -22.21 -3.60
C ARG A 52 14.12 -23.46 -2.79
N GLY A 53 12.87 -23.60 -2.36
CA GLY A 53 12.48 -24.55 -1.33
C GLY A 53 11.83 -25.83 -1.85
N VAL A 54 11.92 -26.88 -1.04
CA VAL A 54 11.08 -28.08 -1.16
C VAL A 54 10.60 -28.52 0.22
N THR A 55 9.41 -29.09 0.31
CA THR A 55 8.89 -29.64 1.57
C THR A 55 9.39 -31.07 1.79
N TYR A 56 9.70 -31.39 3.04
CA TYR A 56 10.32 -32.66 3.45
C TYR A 56 9.68 -33.21 4.73
N GLY A 57 8.90 -34.28 4.56
CA GLY A 57 8.12 -34.93 5.60
C GLY A 57 6.76 -34.28 5.81
N SER A 58 5.86 -34.86 6.63
CA SER A 58 6.15 -35.93 7.58
C SER A 58 6.26 -37.33 6.96
N PHE A 59 7.23 -38.11 7.46
CA PHE A 59 7.46 -39.51 7.11
C PHE A 59 7.02 -40.43 8.24
N LEU A 60 6.96 -41.75 7.96
CA LEU A 60 6.75 -42.73 9.01
C LEU A 60 7.85 -42.58 10.10
N PRO A 61 7.49 -42.73 11.39
CA PRO A 61 8.46 -42.60 12.46
C PRO A 61 9.65 -43.55 12.30
N ARG A 62 10.87 -43.01 12.43
CA ARG A 62 12.10 -43.82 12.45
C ARG A 62 12.36 -44.44 13.82
N SER A 63 13.52 -45.06 13.98
CA SER A 63 13.93 -45.76 15.21
C SER A 63 13.84 -44.93 16.50
N ASP A 64 14.02 -43.61 16.44
CA ASP A 64 13.89 -42.67 17.57
C ASP A 64 12.49 -42.04 17.72
N GLY A 65 11.54 -42.44 16.88
CA GLY A 65 10.16 -41.93 16.86
C GLY A 65 9.98 -40.60 16.12
N SER A 66 11.04 -39.98 15.58
CA SER A 66 10.90 -38.76 14.79
C SER A 66 10.37 -39.07 13.37
N PRO A 67 9.52 -38.20 12.78
CA PRO A 67 8.86 -38.46 11.50
C PRO A 67 9.76 -38.11 10.31
N PHE A 68 10.99 -38.62 10.31
CA PHE A 68 12.02 -38.41 9.29
C PHE A 68 12.69 -39.72 8.88
N PRO A 69 13.32 -39.82 7.71
CA PRO A 69 14.05 -41.03 7.33
C PRO A 69 15.28 -41.25 8.21
N GLU A 70 15.84 -42.45 8.12
CA GLU A 70 17.15 -42.76 8.72
C GLU A 70 18.26 -41.93 8.06
N LEU A 71 19.36 -41.69 8.79
CA LEU A 71 20.46 -40.82 8.36
C LEU A 71 20.99 -41.08 6.93
N PRO A 72 21.16 -42.33 6.44
CA PRO A 72 21.56 -42.57 5.06
C PRO A 72 20.57 -42.01 4.03
N GLY A 73 19.26 -42.08 4.34
CA GLY A 73 18.20 -41.49 3.52
C GLY A 73 18.24 -39.97 3.55
N ILE A 74 18.39 -39.39 4.75
CA ILE A 74 18.58 -37.94 4.94
C ILE A 74 19.75 -37.43 4.08
N ARG A 75 20.95 -38.03 4.20
CA ARG A 75 22.13 -37.62 3.41
C ARG A 75 21.90 -37.70 1.91
N ARG A 76 21.34 -38.82 1.44
CA ARG A 76 21.03 -38.98 0.00
C ARG A 76 20.09 -37.89 -0.50
N ASP A 77 19.01 -37.64 0.25
CA ASP A 77 17.96 -36.72 -0.16
C ASP A 77 18.45 -35.26 -0.11
N LEU A 78 19.12 -34.82 0.96
CA LEU A 78 19.64 -33.45 1.08
C LEU A 78 20.78 -33.18 0.09
N SER A 79 21.66 -34.16 -0.15
CA SER A 79 22.72 -34.01 -1.17
C SER A 79 22.13 -33.87 -2.57
N ALA A 80 21.08 -34.63 -2.88
CA ALA A 80 20.35 -34.49 -4.14
C ALA A 80 19.66 -33.12 -4.26
N MET A 81 19.03 -32.62 -3.19
CA MET A 81 18.43 -31.29 -3.16
C MET A 81 19.46 -30.19 -3.42
N SER A 82 20.62 -30.26 -2.75
CA SER A 82 21.71 -29.29 -2.93
C SER A 82 22.26 -29.33 -4.35
N ALA A 83 22.45 -30.53 -4.92
CA ALA A 83 22.92 -30.70 -6.30
C ALA A 83 21.98 -30.08 -7.36
N LEU A 84 20.67 -30.06 -7.11
CA LEU A 84 19.68 -29.39 -7.96
C LEU A 84 19.74 -27.86 -7.88
N GLY A 85 20.41 -27.32 -6.86
CA GLY A 85 20.48 -25.88 -6.59
C GLY A 85 19.39 -25.36 -5.65
N LEU A 86 18.67 -26.26 -4.95
CA LEU A 86 17.74 -25.84 -3.90
C LEU A 86 18.51 -25.19 -2.75
N THR A 87 17.90 -24.19 -2.12
CA THR A 87 18.52 -23.44 -1.02
C THR A 87 17.86 -23.74 0.32
N THR A 88 16.61 -24.22 0.30
CA THR A 88 15.77 -24.32 1.49
C THR A 88 15.06 -25.68 1.57
N VAL A 89 14.98 -26.23 2.78
CA VAL A 89 14.15 -27.41 3.06
C VAL A 89 13.16 -27.05 4.15
N ARG A 90 11.87 -27.22 3.86
CA ARG A 90 10.79 -26.97 4.83
C ARG A 90 10.36 -28.27 5.50
N THR A 91 10.37 -28.31 6.83
CA THR A 91 9.86 -29.44 7.63
C THR A 91 8.52 -29.09 8.29
N TYR A 92 7.82 -30.09 8.82
CA TYR A 92 6.56 -29.93 9.57
C TYR A 92 6.69 -30.27 11.05
N ALA A 93 7.76 -30.96 11.42
CA ALA A 93 8.16 -31.25 12.79
C ALA A 93 9.58 -30.71 13.04
N VAL A 94 9.94 -30.61 14.32
CA VAL A 94 11.30 -30.24 14.73
C VAL A 94 12.28 -31.30 14.19
N PRO A 95 13.24 -30.92 13.34
CA PRO A 95 14.17 -31.88 12.75
C PRO A 95 15.10 -32.44 13.82
N PRO A 96 15.52 -33.71 13.72
CA PRO A 96 16.52 -34.26 14.62
C PRO A 96 17.92 -33.64 14.33
N PRO A 97 18.86 -33.69 15.29
CA PRO A 97 20.17 -33.03 15.15
C PRO A 97 20.96 -33.46 13.91
N ASP A 98 20.86 -34.73 13.51
CA ASP A 98 21.55 -35.29 12.36
C ASP A 98 21.03 -34.74 11.02
N LEU A 99 19.75 -34.38 10.95
CA LEU A 99 19.18 -33.64 9.81
C LEU A 99 19.72 -32.21 9.76
N VAL A 100 19.78 -31.52 10.91
CA VAL A 100 20.32 -30.14 11.00
C VAL A 100 21.79 -30.10 10.61
N GLU A 101 22.58 -31.07 11.08
CA GLU A 101 23.99 -31.23 10.71
C GLU A 101 24.15 -31.48 9.21
N THR A 102 23.39 -32.43 8.66
CA THR A 102 23.45 -32.74 7.22
C THR A 102 23.05 -31.53 6.37
N ALA A 103 22.02 -30.78 6.77
CA ALA A 103 21.62 -29.55 6.07
C ALA A 103 22.73 -28.50 6.09
N ALA A 104 23.44 -28.35 7.21
CA ALA A 104 24.58 -27.46 7.32
C ALA A 104 25.73 -27.87 6.39
N GLU A 105 26.05 -29.17 6.35
CA GLU A 105 27.10 -29.74 5.48
C GLU A 105 26.79 -29.52 3.99
N GLU A 106 25.52 -29.70 3.59
CA GLU A 106 25.06 -29.52 2.21
C GLU A 106 24.77 -28.04 1.85
N GLY A 107 24.95 -27.11 2.79
CA GLY A 107 24.74 -25.67 2.58
C GLY A 107 23.27 -25.25 2.49
N LEU A 108 22.33 -26.13 2.84
CA LEU A 108 20.89 -25.88 2.82
C LEU A 108 20.45 -25.07 4.06
N ARG A 109 19.29 -24.40 3.96
CA ARG A 109 18.65 -23.71 5.08
C ARG A 109 17.35 -24.39 5.46
N LEU A 110 17.18 -24.70 6.74
CA LEU A 110 15.96 -25.32 7.26
C LEU A 110 14.91 -24.26 7.60
N LEU A 111 13.73 -24.38 7.02
CA LEU A 111 12.51 -23.70 7.47
C LEU A 111 11.74 -24.68 8.37
N VAL A 112 11.97 -24.58 9.67
CA VAL A 112 11.57 -25.59 10.66
C VAL A 112 10.11 -25.42 11.04
N GLY A 113 9.27 -26.39 10.69
CA GLY A 113 7.89 -26.48 11.16
C GLY A 113 7.82 -26.98 12.60
N LEU A 114 6.88 -26.42 13.36
CA LEU A 114 6.57 -26.91 14.70
C LEU A 114 5.32 -27.79 14.66
N ASP A 115 5.44 -28.98 15.25
CA ASP A 115 4.33 -29.86 15.53
C ASP A 115 4.07 -29.89 17.04
N TYR A 116 2.87 -29.48 17.43
CA TYR A 116 2.42 -29.49 18.83
C TYR A 116 0.90 -29.59 18.88
N ALA A 117 0.36 -29.97 20.04
CA ALA A 117 -1.07 -30.01 20.27
C ALA A 117 -1.68 -28.61 20.15
N ASP A 118 -2.17 -28.32 18.95
CA ASP A 118 -2.90 -27.10 18.62
C ASP A 118 -4.41 -27.37 18.58
N TRP A 119 -5.14 -26.36 18.10
CA TRP A 119 -6.59 -26.40 18.04
C TRP A 119 -7.19 -27.54 17.20
N ARG A 120 -6.42 -28.18 16.31
CA ARG A 120 -6.88 -29.34 15.54
C ARG A 120 -7.00 -30.58 16.42
N MET A 121 -6.17 -30.67 17.46
CA MET A 121 -6.11 -31.83 18.36
C MET A 121 -6.91 -31.63 19.64
N SER A 122 -7.36 -30.41 19.93
CA SER A 122 -8.20 -30.11 21.08
C SER A 122 -9.05 -28.86 20.72
N PRO A 123 -10.39 -28.93 20.74
CA PRO A 123 -11.23 -27.74 20.55
C PRO A 123 -11.92 -27.28 21.86
N GLY A 124 -11.88 -25.98 22.16
CA GLY A 124 -12.73 -25.37 23.19
C GLY A 124 -12.17 -24.12 23.93
N PRO A 125 -13.01 -23.41 24.72
CA PRO A 125 -12.65 -22.12 25.31
C PRO A 125 -11.56 -22.15 26.39
N ALA A 126 -11.32 -23.29 27.04
CA ALA A 126 -10.35 -23.46 28.13
C ALA A 126 -8.91 -23.70 27.62
N GLU A 127 -8.69 -23.61 26.32
CA GLU A 127 -7.62 -24.36 25.67
C GLU A 127 -6.49 -23.50 25.11
N HIS A 128 -6.73 -22.21 24.89
CA HIS A 128 -5.72 -21.24 24.44
C HIS A 128 -4.42 -21.32 25.24
N ARG A 129 -4.51 -21.48 26.57
CA ARG A 129 -3.32 -21.62 27.43
C ARG A 129 -2.56 -22.91 27.14
N ARG A 130 -3.26 -24.03 26.89
CA ARG A 130 -2.62 -25.30 26.56
C ARG A 130 -1.90 -25.24 25.22
N VAL A 131 -2.55 -24.67 24.20
CA VAL A 131 -1.95 -24.45 22.86
C VAL A 131 -0.73 -23.55 22.99
N LEU A 132 -0.83 -22.45 23.74
CA LEU A 132 0.29 -21.54 23.96
C LEU A 132 1.45 -22.23 24.71
N ASP A 133 1.16 -22.97 25.78
CA ASP A 133 2.20 -23.67 26.56
C ASP A 133 2.86 -24.80 25.76
N ALA A 134 2.08 -25.52 24.94
CA ALA A 134 2.60 -26.55 24.04
C ALA A 134 3.47 -25.93 22.94
N GLY A 135 2.99 -24.86 22.30
CA GLY A 135 3.75 -24.14 21.28
C GLY A 135 5.03 -23.50 21.84
N ARG A 136 5.02 -22.97 23.07
CA ARG A 136 6.23 -22.46 23.72
C ARG A 136 7.29 -23.54 23.92
N ARG A 137 6.88 -24.72 24.40
CA ARG A 137 7.79 -25.87 24.51
C ARG A 137 8.36 -26.26 23.15
N ALA A 138 7.52 -26.36 22.12
CA ALA A 138 7.97 -26.69 20.76
C ALA A 138 8.95 -25.64 20.21
N VAL A 139 8.73 -24.35 20.50
CA VAL A 139 9.68 -23.28 20.15
C VAL A 139 11.01 -23.47 20.88
N ASP A 140 10.97 -23.70 22.20
CA ASP A 140 12.19 -23.88 23.01
C ASP A 140 12.98 -25.11 22.55
N ASP A 141 12.29 -26.22 22.26
CA ASP A 141 12.89 -27.45 21.73
C ASP A 141 13.53 -27.21 20.36
N ALA A 142 12.83 -26.53 19.44
CA ALA A 142 13.36 -26.20 18.12
C ALA A 142 14.60 -25.30 18.21
N VAL A 143 14.56 -24.27 19.07
CA VAL A 143 15.73 -23.39 19.30
C VAL A 143 16.89 -24.17 19.89
N ALA A 144 16.64 -25.08 20.84
CA ALA A 144 17.68 -25.90 21.45
C ALA A 144 18.37 -26.83 20.44
N VAL A 145 17.61 -27.50 19.57
CA VAL A 145 18.16 -28.39 18.54
C VAL A 145 18.97 -27.61 17.48
N CYS A 146 18.58 -26.37 17.19
CA CYS A 146 19.26 -25.51 16.23
C CYS A 146 20.46 -24.74 16.80
N ALA A 147 20.69 -24.79 18.12
CA ALA A 147 21.73 -24.02 18.80
C ALA A 147 23.13 -24.40 18.29
N GLY A 148 23.96 -23.39 18.02
CA GLY A 148 25.31 -23.56 17.46
C GLY A 148 25.35 -23.91 15.97
N ARG A 149 24.20 -23.98 15.29
CA ARG A 149 24.05 -24.26 13.86
C ARG A 149 23.10 -23.27 13.19
N GLU A 150 23.09 -22.04 13.67
CA GLU A 150 22.12 -21.03 13.28
C GLU A 150 22.29 -20.58 11.82
N SER A 151 23.45 -20.86 11.20
CA SER A 151 23.66 -20.65 9.78
C SER A 151 22.92 -21.67 8.90
N ALA A 152 22.52 -22.83 9.42
CA ALA A 152 21.77 -23.86 8.69
C ALA A 152 20.26 -23.70 8.82
N VAL A 153 19.78 -22.68 9.54
CA VAL A 153 18.36 -22.48 9.84
C VAL A 153 17.91 -21.15 9.24
N LEU A 154 16.93 -21.20 8.34
CA LEU A 154 16.27 -20.01 7.80
C LEU A 154 15.38 -19.37 8.86
N GLY A 155 14.54 -20.17 9.51
CA GLY A 155 13.56 -19.69 10.50
C GLY A 155 12.61 -20.77 11.00
N LEU A 156 11.70 -20.37 11.88
CA LEU A 156 10.65 -21.22 12.45
C LEU A 156 9.28 -20.91 11.82
N VAL A 157 8.50 -21.94 11.55
CA VAL A 157 7.08 -21.86 11.21
C VAL A 157 6.30 -22.29 12.44
N ILE A 158 5.81 -21.31 13.20
CA ILE A 158 5.19 -21.55 14.53
C ILE A 158 3.81 -22.21 14.47
N GLY A 159 3.29 -22.45 13.28
CA GLY A 159 2.01 -23.13 13.08
C GLY A 159 1.70 -23.21 11.59
N ASN A 160 0.85 -24.17 11.23
CA ASN A 160 0.46 -24.43 9.85
C ASN A 160 -1.05 -24.52 9.74
N GLU A 161 -1.64 -23.68 8.89
CA GLU A 161 -3.03 -23.75 8.45
C GLU A 161 -4.07 -23.99 9.55
N VAL A 162 -4.29 -22.99 10.41
CA VAL A 162 -5.43 -23.04 11.34
C VAL A 162 -6.73 -23.08 10.51
N PRO A 163 -7.58 -24.13 10.64
CA PRO A 163 -8.78 -24.27 9.83
C PRO A 163 -9.76 -23.12 10.01
N GLY A 164 -10.35 -22.65 8.91
CA GLY A 164 -11.21 -21.45 8.92
C GLY A 164 -12.45 -21.59 9.79
N ASP A 165 -13.05 -22.79 9.83
CA ASP A 165 -14.16 -23.19 10.70
C ASP A 165 -13.78 -23.11 12.19
N LEU A 166 -12.57 -23.56 12.53
CA LEU A 166 -12.05 -23.47 13.89
C LEU A 166 -11.81 -22.02 14.33
N VAL A 167 -11.29 -21.17 13.43
CA VAL A 167 -11.18 -19.73 13.70
C VAL A 167 -12.54 -19.08 13.98
N ARG A 168 -13.64 -19.62 13.43
CA ARG A 168 -15.01 -19.15 13.73
C ARG A 168 -15.39 -19.47 15.16
N VAL A 169 -15.06 -20.66 15.63
CA VAL A 169 -15.37 -21.14 16.99
C VAL A 169 -14.53 -20.39 18.03
N GLU A 170 -13.22 -20.30 17.80
CA GLU A 170 -12.28 -19.71 18.75
C GLU A 170 -12.19 -18.17 18.69
N SER A 171 -12.75 -17.57 17.64
CA SER A 171 -12.62 -16.16 17.24
C SER A 171 -11.25 -15.76 16.67
N ILE A 172 -11.29 -14.86 15.68
CA ILE A 172 -10.11 -14.29 15.01
C ILE A 172 -9.09 -13.73 16.01
N GLY A 173 -9.57 -13.01 17.03
CA GLY A 173 -8.72 -12.36 18.02
C GLY A 173 -7.88 -13.36 18.81
N ARG A 174 -8.51 -14.41 19.35
CA ARG A 174 -7.79 -15.38 20.19
C ARG A 174 -6.72 -16.14 19.40
N VAL A 175 -7.06 -16.67 18.23
CA VAL A 175 -6.10 -17.41 17.38
C VAL A 175 -4.92 -16.51 17.03
N ARG A 176 -5.18 -15.30 16.51
CA ARG A 176 -4.14 -14.32 16.18
C ARG A 176 -3.27 -13.98 17.40
N ASP A 177 -3.86 -13.70 18.56
CA ASP A 177 -3.13 -13.29 19.75
C ASP A 177 -2.28 -14.44 20.32
N THR A 178 -2.70 -15.70 20.13
CA THR A 178 -1.90 -16.90 20.49
C THR A 178 -0.66 -17.00 19.61
N LEU A 179 -0.85 -16.97 18.29
CA LEU A 179 0.24 -17.08 17.32
C LEU A 179 1.21 -15.91 17.53
N SER A 180 0.70 -14.70 17.75
CA SER A 180 1.55 -13.53 18.01
C SER A 180 2.36 -13.66 19.29
N GLN A 181 1.80 -14.29 20.35
CA GLN A 181 2.55 -14.58 21.57
C GLN A 181 3.62 -15.65 21.36
N LEU A 182 3.38 -16.65 20.50
CA LEU A 182 4.38 -17.65 20.12
C LEU A 182 5.52 -17.03 19.31
N VAL A 183 5.22 -16.14 18.36
CA VAL A 183 6.24 -15.37 17.66
C VAL A 183 7.07 -14.53 18.63
N ALA A 184 6.41 -13.81 19.54
CA ALA A 184 7.10 -13.01 20.54
C ALA A 184 7.97 -13.85 21.48
N HIS A 185 7.54 -15.07 21.82
CA HIS A 185 8.33 -16.03 22.60
C HIS A 185 9.57 -16.50 21.82
N ALA A 186 9.40 -16.92 20.56
CA ALA A 186 10.51 -17.31 19.70
C ALA A 186 11.56 -16.21 19.54
N HIS A 187 11.14 -14.95 19.39
CA HIS A 187 12.07 -13.81 19.35
C HIS A 187 12.73 -13.49 20.69
N GLN A 188 12.12 -13.82 21.83
CA GLN A 188 12.75 -13.69 23.14
C GLN A 188 13.81 -14.77 23.35
N THR A 189 13.53 -16.01 22.94
CA THR A 189 14.46 -17.13 23.08
C THR A 189 15.61 -17.05 22.06
N ALA A 190 15.32 -16.65 20.81
CA ALA A 190 16.29 -16.53 19.72
C ALA A 190 16.12 -15.21 18.93
N PRO A 191 16.75 -14.10 19.39
CA PRO A 191 16.53 -12.76 18.83
C PRO A 191 16.98 -12.51 17.39
N ASP A 192 17.71 -13.43 16.77
CA ASP A 192 18.18 -13.32 15.39
C ASP A 192 17.50 -14.33 14.45
N LEU A 193 16.65 -15.22 14.98
CA LEU A 193 15.95 -16.23 14.18
C LEU A 193 14.71 -15.61 13.53
N LEU A 194 14.49 -15.94 12.25
CA LEU A 194 13.28 -15.55 11.55
C LEU A 194 12.11 -16.43 11.99
N VAL A 195 10.93 -15.85 12.11
CA VAL A 195 9.74 -16.53 12.59
C VAL A 195 8.54 -16.15 11.73
N THR A 196 7.77 -17.15 11.30
CA THR A 196 6.54 -16.97 10.54
C THR A 196 5.44 -17.93 10.99
N TYR A 197 4.26 -17.76 10.42
CA TYR A 197 3.14 -18.68 10.48
C TYR A 197 2.71 -19.00 9.04
N ALA A 198 2.67 -20.27 8.67
CA ALA A 198 2.24 -20.71 7.35
C ALA A 198 0.71 -20.71 7.30
N ASN A 199 0.15 -19.74 6.60
CA ASN A 199 -1.28 -19.50 6.55
C ASN A 199 -1.93 -20.14 5.32
N TYR A 200 -3.27 -20.13 5.29
CA TYR A 200 -4.06 -20.61 4.17
C TYR A 200 -4.99 -19.51 3.64
N PRO A 201 -5.37 -19.51 2.33
CA PRO A 201 -6.21 -18.46 1.77
C PRO A 201 -7.54 -18.22 2.51
N THR A 202 -8.15 -19.27 3.06
CA THR A 202 -9.42 -19.15 3.79
C THR A 202 -9.30 -18.42 5.13
N THR A 203 -8.08 -18.23 5.64
CA THR A 203 -7.77 -17.55 6.90
C THR A 203 -6.79 -16.40 6.73
N GLU A 204 -6.73 -15.80 5.53
CA GLU A 204 -5.84 -14.68 5.18
C GLU A 204 -6.02 -13.42 6.07
N TYR A 205 -7.15 -13.29 6.76
CA TYR A 205 -7.41 -12.22 7.72
C TYR A 205 -6.65 -12.37 9.07
N LEU A 206 -6.02 -13.53 9.32
CA LEU A 206 -5.12 -13.74 10.46
C LEU A 206 -3.77 -13.04 10.21
N ASP A 207 -3.69 -11.76 10.59
CA ASP A 207 -2.41 -11.05 10.59
C ASP A 207 -1.69 -11.25 11.94
N VAL A 208 -0.80 -12.24 11.96
CA VAL A 208 0.06 -12.58 13.10
C VAL A 208 1.09 -11.47 13.32
N GLU A 209 1.07 -10.88 14.51
CA GLU A 209 1.95 -9.78 14.86
C GLU A 209 3.36 -10.28 15.20
N GLY A 210 4.37 -9.55 14.74
CA GLY A 210 5.78 -9.89 14.94
C GLY A 210 6.36 -10.84 13.89
N ALA A 211 5.55 -11.53 13.07
CA ALA A 211 6.08 -12.43 12.05
C ALA A 211 6.97 -11.68 11.05
N ASP A 212 8.19 -12.21 10.81
CA ASP A 212 9.25 -11.55 10.03
C ASP A 212 8.96 -11.58 8.52
N PHE A 213 8.23 -12.59 8.04
CA PHE A 213 7.76 -12.72 6.67
C PHE A 213 6.38 -13.39 6.60
N LEU A 214 5.68 -13.20 5.48
CA LEU A 214 4.37 -13.78 5.24
C LEU A 214 4.52 -15.11 4.47
N ALA A 215 4.01 -16.20 5.04
CA ALA A 215 4.04 -17.53 4.42
C ALA A 215 2.62 -18.02 4.14
N PHE A 216 2.35 -18.48 2.91
CA PHE A 216 1.06 -19.06 2.53
C PHE A 216 1.21 -20.34 1.73
N ASN A 217 0.39 -21.32 2.06
CA ASN A 217 0.19 -22.53 1.26
C ASN A 217 -0.84 -22.22 0.16
N VAL A 218 -0.43 -22.30 -1.12
CA VAL A 218 -1.24 -21.86 -2.27
C VAL A 218 -1.16 -22.88 -3.41
N PHE A 219 -2.28 -23.56 -3.67
CA PHE A 219 -2.39 -24.60 -4.70
C PHE A 219 -3.24 -24.15 -5.90
N LEU A 220 -2.94 -22.97 -6.46
CA LEU A 220 -3.65 -22.42 -7.62
C LEU A 220 -2.98 -22.85 -8.93
N GLU A 221 -3.67 -23.67 -9.75
CA GLU A 221 -3.12 -24.20 -11.02
C GLU A 221 -2.90 -23.13 -12.09
N HIS A 222 -3.77 -22.12 -12.13
CA HIS A 222 -3.76 -21.12 -13.20
C HIS A 222 -2.80 -19.96 -12.91
N PRO A 223 -1.79 -19.71 -13.78
CA PRO A 223 -0.77 -18.68 -13.56
C PRO A 223 -1.34 -17.30 -13.27
N GLY A 224 -2.31 -16.83 -14.06
CA GLY A 224 -2.93 -15.52 -13.85
C GLY A 224 -3.73 -15.40 -12.54
N THR A 225 -4.25 -16.50 -12.00
CA THR A 225 -4.92 -16.50 -10.68
C THR A 225 -3.90 -16.52 -9.55
N LEU A 226 -2.82 -17.30 -9.70
CA LEU A 226 -1.69 -17.26 -8.77
C LEU A 226 -1.04 -15.87 -8.72
N ARG A 227 -0.77 -15.24 -9.87
CA ARG A 227 -0.22 -13.88 -9.98
C ARG A 227 -1.07 -12.87 -9.19
N ARG A 228 -2.38 -12.85 -9.45
CA ARG A 228 -3.31 -11.96 -8.72
C ARG A 228 -3.29 -12.21 -7.22
N TYR A 229 -3.28 -13.48 -6.80
CA TYR A 229 -3.25 -13.81 -5.39
C TYR A 229 -1.90 -13.48 -4.74
N ALA A 230 -0.78 -13.71 -5.42
CA ALA A 230 0.55 -13.33 -4.94
C ALA A 230 0.66 -11.81 -4.76
N SER A 231 0.16 -11.01 -5.72
CA SER A 231 0.05 -9.55 -5.58
C SER A 231 -0.80 -9.16 -4.36
N HIS A 232 -1.91 -9.85 -4.13
CA HIS A 232 -2.72 -9.66 -2.92
C HIS A 232 -1.91 -9.92 -1.64
N LEU A 233 -1.15 -11.04 -1.61
CA LEU A 233 -0.29 -11.37 -0.47
C LEU A 233 0.78 -10.29 -0.23
N HIS A 234 1.32 -9.65 -1.26
CA HIS A 234 2.25 -8.53 -1.07
C HIS A 234 1.60 -7.33 -0.37
N VAL A 235 0.34 -7.02 -0.69
CA VAL A 235 -0.45 -5.99 0.02
C VAL A 235 -0.66 -6.40 1.49
N LEU A 236 -0.94 -7.68 1.77
CA LEU A 236 -1.08 -8.16 3.15
C LEU A 236 0.26 -8.18 3.92
N ALA A 237 1.36 -8.45 3.22
CA ALA A 237 2.70 -8.56 3.79
C ALA A 237 3.30 -7.20 4.13
N ASP A 238 2.89 -6.13 3.45
CA ASP A 238 3.31 -4.74 3.71
C ASP A 238 4.78 -4.51 3.38
N ASP A 239 5.67 -4.32 4.35
CA ASP A 239 7.10 -4.22 4.10
C ASP A 239 7.80 -5.59 4.11
N ARG A 240 7.07 -6.66 4.49
CA ARG A 240 7.64 -7.99 4.71
C ARG A 240 7.77 -8.80 3.42
N PRO A 241 8.74 -9.74 3.37
CA PRO A 241 8.83 -10.73 2.31
C PRO A 241 7.58 -11.62 2.26
N VAL A 242 7.25 -12.09 1.05
CA VAL A 242 6.22 -13.11 0.80
C VAL A 242 6.91 -14.40 0.38
N VAL A 243 6.54 -15.52 1.01
CA VAL A 243 6.99 -16.86 0.63
C VAL A 243 5.75 -17.71 0.36
N ILE A 244 5.67 -18.34 -0.82
CA ILE A 244 4.67 -19.37 -1.07
C ILE A 244 5.18 -20.66 -0.44
N SER A 245 4.76 -20.91 0.79
CA SER A 245 5.35 -21.94 1.63
C SER A 245 4.99 -23.36 1.20
N GLU A 246 3.92 -23.52 0.39
CA GLU A 246 3.59 -24.73 -0.36
C GLU A 246 2.92 -24.35 -1.68
N LEU A 247 3.31 -25.02 -2.75
CA LEU A 247 2.62 -25.04 -4.04
C LEU A 247 2.90 -26.37 -4.74
N GLY A 248 2.03 -26.77 -5.67
CA GLY A 248 2.23 -27.98 -6.46
C GLY A 248 0.95 -28.45 -7.13
N LEU A 249 1.04 -29.58 -7.82
CA LEU A 249 -0.07 -30.26 -8.47
C LEU A 249 0.09 -31.78 -8.32
N ALA A 250 -1.00 -32.48 -8.05
CA ALA A 250 -1.00 -33.94 -7.89
C ALA A 250 -0.84 -34.67 -9.23
N GLU A 251 0.19 -35.50 -9.38
CA GLU A 251 0.41 -36.27 -10.59
C GLU A 251 -0.70 -37.29 -10.87
N GLN A 252 -1.18 -38.05 -9.87
CA GLN A 252 -2.15 -39.12 -10.16
C GLN A 252 -3.49 -38.58 -10.67
N VAL A 253 -3.82 -37.33 -10.35
CA VAL A 253 -5.06 -36.68 -10.77
C VAL A 253 -4.90 -36.03 -12.15
N HIS A 254 -3.76 -35.39 -12.40
CA HIS A 254 -3.58 -34.51 -13.56
C HIS A 254 -2.62 -35.05 -14.64
N GLY A 255 -1.83 -36.07 -14.32
CA GLY A 255 -0.77 -36.64 -15.16
C GLY A 255 0.59 -35.94 -14.99
N ALA A 256 1.66 -36.67 -15.29
CA ALA A 256 3.05 -36.23 -15.11
C ALA A 256 3.40 -34.96 -15.89
N GLU A 257 2.96 -34.87 -17.15
CA GLU A 257 3.24 -33.72 -18.01
C GLU A 257 2.58 -32.45 -17.46
N ARG A 258 1.31 -32.54 -17.05
CA ARG A 258 0.57 -31.40 -16.53
C ARG A 258 1.09 -30.95 -15.17
N GLN A 259 1.54 -31.88 -14.32
CA GLN A 259 2.24 -31.54 -13.09
C GLN A 259 3.48 -30.69 -13.37
N ALA A 260 4.36 -31.15 -14.27
CA ALA A 260 5.59 -30.44 -14.61
C ALA A 260 5.33 -29.05 -15.21
N GLN A 261 4.41 -28.96 -16.17
CA GLN A 261 4.05 -27.68 -16.82
C GLN A 261 3.43 -26.69 -15.83
N SER A 262 2.50 -27.16 -14.98
CA SER A 262 1.87 -26.33 -13.95
C SER A 262 2.91 -25.81 -12.97
N LEU A 263 3.81 -26.69 -12.51
CA LEU A 263 4.83 -26.33 -11.55
C LEU A 263 5.81 -25.29 -12.12
N ALA A 264 6.30 -25.49 -13.36
CA ALA A 264 7.14 -24.51 -14.04
C ALA A 264 6.47 -23.13 -14.15
N ALA A 265 5.20 -23.11 -14.55
CA ALA A 265 4.44 -21.87 -14.67
C ALA A 265 4.17 -21.20 -13.31
N GLN A 266 3.81 -21.97 -12.28
CA GLN A 266 3.62 -21.45 -10.92
C GLN A 266 4.90 -20.80 -10.38
N LEU A 267 6.04 -21.46 -10.53
CA LEU A 267 7.34 -20.97 -10.06
C LEU A 267 7.83 -19.75 -10.87
N ALA A 268 7.52 -19.68 -12.17
CA ALA A 268 7.70 -18.46 -12.98
C ALA A 268 6.90 -17.28 -12.45
N GLU A 269 5.63 -17.49 -12.11
CA GLU A 269 4.80 -16.43 -11.56
C GLU A 269 5.27 -15.96 -10.19
N VAL A 270 5.68 -16.86 -9.29
CA VAL A 270 6.22 -16.50 -7.97
C VAL A 270 7.41 -15.53 -8.11
N ASP A 271 8.34 -15.82 -9.02
CA ASP A 271 9.51 -14.96 -9.27
C ASP A 271 9.10 -13.63 -9.93
N ALA A 272 8.21 -13.68 -10.93
CA ALA A 272 7.76 -12.49 -11.66
C ALA A 272 6.99 -11.51 -10.76
N CYS A 273 6.19 -12.02 -9.83
CA CYS A 273 5.50 -11.22 -8.81
C CYS A 273 6.46 -10.60 -7.79
N GLY A 274 7.69 -11.08 -7.72
CA GLY A 274 8.70 -10.62 -6.79
C GLY A 274 8.54 -11.15 -5.36
N ALA A 275 7.95 -12.34 -5.21
CA ALA A 275 7.98 -13.05 -3.95
C ALA A 275 9.43 -13.44 -3.60
N ALA A 276 9.74 -13.60 -2.31
CA ALA A 276 11.08 -13.99 -1.86
C ALA A 276 11.40 -15.48 -2.16
N GLY A 277 10.40 -16.24 -2.60
CA GLY A 277 10.54 -17.58 -3.12
C GLY A 277 9.37 -18.48 -2.76
N ALA A 278 9.55 -19.79 -2.93
CA ALA A 278 8.53 -20.80 -2.67
C ALA A 278 9.13 -22.09 -2.12
N CYS A 279 8.29 -22.95 -1.53
CA CYS A 279 8.63 -24.35 -1.32
C CYS A 279 7.69 -25.24 -2.14
N VAL A 280 8.27 -26.09 -2.98
CA VAL A 280 7.52 -27.08 -3.75
C VAL A 280 7.02 -28.17 -2.82
N PHE A 281 5.73 -28.43 -2.85
CA PHE A 281 5.08 -29.55 -2.20
C PHE A 281 4.99 -30.68 -3.23
N SER A 282 5.81 -31.74 -3.15
CA SER A 282 6.81 -32.09 -2.11
C SER A 282 8.08 -32.72 -2.71
N TRP A 283 9.10 -33.03 -1.89
CA TRP A 283 10.31 -33.73 -2.39
C TRP A 283 10.00 -35.11 -2.98
N THR A 284 9.13 -35.85 -2.31
CA THR A 284 8.79 -37.23 -2.63
C THR A 284 7.31 -37.48 -2.39
N ASP A 285 6.76 -38.48 -3.08
CA ASP A 285 5.42 -39.00 -2.84
C ASP A 285 5.27 -39.70 -1.50
N GLU A 286 6.38 -40.10 -0.86
CA GLU A 286 6.34 -40.68 0.47
C GLU A 286 5.86 -39.64 1.47
N TRP A 287 4.67 -39.86 2.03
CA TRP A 287 4.04 -38.98 2.98
C TRP A 287 3.26 -39.75 4.03
N SER A 288 3.22 -39.23 5.25
CA SER A 288 2.41 -39.76 6.34
C SER A 288 1.75 -38.65 7.14
N VAL A 289 0.59 -38.93 7.72
CA VAL A 289 -0.13 -38.02 8.63
C VAL A 289 -0.54 -38.81 9.86
N GLY A 290 -0.19 -38.33 11.04
CA GLY A 290 -0.52 -39.02 12.29
C GLY A 290 0.10 -40.41 12.44
N GLY A 291 1.24 -40.66 11.78
CA GLY A 291 1.91 -41.96 11.77
C GLY A 291 1.38 -42.96 10.74
N GLU A 292 0.39 -42.58 9.93
CA GLU A 292 -0.20 -43.42 8.89
C GLU A 292 0.20 -42.93 7.50
N PRO A 293 0.55 -43.84 6.55
CA PRO A 293 0.93 -43.45 5.19
C PRO A 293 -0.26 -42.88 4.42
N VAL A 294 0.01 -41.83 3.63
CA VAL A 294 -1.00 -41.18 2.78
C VAL A 294 -0.78 -41.57 1.32
N GLY A 295 -1.63 -42.44 0.81
CA GLY A 295 -1.63 -42.84 -0.60
C GLY A 295 -2.37 -41.84 -1.50
N GLY A 296 -1.99 -41.81 -2.79
CA GLY A 296 -2.76 -41.13 -3.84
C GLY A 296 -2.60 -39.61 -3.93
N TRP A 297 -1.64 -39.02 -3.21
CA TRP A 297 -1.33 -37.58 -3.26
C TRP A 297 -0.44 -37.20 -4.45
N GLY A 298 0.66 -37.92 -4.67
CA GLY A 298 1.58 -37.78 -5.82
C GLY A 298 2.05 -36.37 -6.16
N PHE A 299 2.15 -35.52 -5.14
CA PHE A 299 2.71 -34.17 -5.26
C PHE A 299 4.24 -34.19 -5.33
N GLY A 300 4.87 -35.31 -5.02
CA GLY A 300 6.32 -35.44 -5.02
C GLY A 300 6.91 -35.11 -6.38
N ILE A 301 8.05 -34.44 -6.38
CA ILE A 301 8.94 -34.31 -7.55
C ILE A 301 9.81 -35.56 -7.76
N THR A 302 9.80 -36.47 -6.78
CA THR A 302 10.30 -37.83 -6.87
C THR A 302 9.23 -38.83 -6.43
N THR A 303 9.31 -40.08 -6.87
CA THR A 303 8.45 -41.16 -6.37
C THR A 303 8.77 -41.49 -4.90
N GLU A 304 7.97 -42.35 -4.28
CA GLU A 304 8.25 -42.90 -2.93
C GLU A 304 9.68 -43.50 -2.86
N ASP A 305 10.11 -44.25 -3.88
CA ASP A 305 11.48 -44.81 -3.97
C ASP A 305 12.58 -43.79 -4.38
N ARG A 306 12.29 -42.49 -4.38
CA ARG A 306 13.19 -41.41 -4.83
C ARG A 306 13.61 -41.47 -6.31
N ARG A 307 12.79 -42.07 -7.19
CA ARG A 307 13.01 -41.99 -8.64
C ARG A 307 12.56 -40.61 -9.15
N PRO A 308 13.32 -39.96 -10.04
CA PRO A 308 12.98 -38.63 -10.53
C PRO A 308 11.71 -38.65 -11.38
N LYS A 309 10.86 -37.64 -11.23
CA LYS A 309 9.69 -37.40 -12.08
C LYS A 309 9.93 -36.24 -13.05
N ALA A 310 9.02 -36.06 -14.01
CA ALA A 310 9.09 -34.94 -14.96
C ALA A 310 9.11 -33.56 -14.26
N ALA A 311 8.39 -33.43 -13.14
CA ALA A 311 8.35 -32.21 -12.34
C ALA A 311 9.73 -31.83 -11.76
N LEU A 312 10.64 -32.79 -11.55
CA LEU A 312 11.99 -32.51 -11.03
C LEU A 312 12.78 -31.61 -11.97
N ALA A 313 12.67 -31.81 -13.28
CA ALA A 313 13.37 -31.00 -14.27
C ALA A 313 12.90 -29.53 -14.24
N ALA A 314 11.59 -29.31 -14.07
CA ALA A 314 11.02 -27.97 -13.92
C ALA A 314 11.55 -27.26 -12.64
N VAL A 315 11.70 -28.02 -11.54
CA VAL A 315 12.28 -27.48 -10.30
C VAL A 315 13.76 -27.21 -10.43
N GLU A 316 14.53 -28.07 -11.11
CA GLU A 316 15.96 -27.85 -11.35
C GLU A 316 16.20 -26.57 -12.16
N GLU A 317 15.45 -26.38 -13.24
CA GLU A 317 15.54 -25.17 -14.06
C GLU A 317 15.24 -23.93 -13.22
N TRP A 318 14.14 -23.96 -12.44
CA TRP A 318 13.76 -22.86 -11.55
C TRP A 318 14.80 -22.57 -10.46
N ALA A 319 15.37 -23.60 -9.84
CA ALA A 319 16.32 -23.46 -8.75
C ALA A 319 17.59 -22.72 -9.19
N ARG A 320 18.01 -22.90 -10.46
CA ARG A 320 19.18 -22.24 -11.06
C ARG A 320 18.85 -20.89 -11.70
N ARG A 321 17.56 -20.54 -11.83
CA ARG A 321 17.09 -19.33 -12.53
C ARG A 321 17.20 -18.08 -11.66
N ASP A 322 17.66 -17.00 -12.27
CA ASP A 322 17.67 -15.64 -11.71
C ASP A 322 16.57 -14.77 -12.36
N VAL A 323 16.25 -13.62 -11.76
CA VAL A 323 15.23 -12.70 -12.30
C VAL A 323 15.55 -12.26 -13.74
N ARG A 324 16.85 -12.15 -14.08
CA ARG A 324 17.31 -11.80 -15.43
C ARG A 324 16.91 -12.82 -16.50
N ASP A 325 16.68 -14.07 -16.12
CA ASP A 325 16.36 -15.17 -17.02
C ASP A 325 14.85 -15.29 -17.28
N LEU A 326 14.02 -14.50 -16.58
CA LEU A 326 12.56 -14.51 -16.76
C LEU A 326 12.12 -14.01 -18.13
N ARG A 327 13.01 -13.31 -18.85
CA ARG A 327 12.77 -12.89 -20.23
C ARG A 327 13.99 -13.12 -21.11
N PRO A 328 13.77 -13.51 -22.37
CA PRO A 328 14.86 -13.61 -23.35
C PRO A 328 15.42 -12.24 -23.75
N VAL A 329 14.58 -11.21 -23.74
CA VAL A 329 14.94 -9.83 -24.11
C VAL A 329 14.27 -8.86 -23.15
N TRP A 330 15.05 -7.93 -22.65
CA TRP A 330 14.62 -6.87 -21.74
C TRP A 330 14.56 -5.52 -22.47
N PRO A 331 13.56 -4.65 -22.18
CA PRO A 331 13.52 -3.30 -22.72
C PRO A 331 14.66 -2.45 -22.14
N SER A 332 15.16 -1.50 -22.92
CA SER A 332 16.16 -0.54 -22.39
C SER A 332 15.57 0.38 -21.32
N VAL A 333 16.36 0.70 -20.28
CA VAL A 333 15.92 1.53 -19.14
C VAL A 333 16.90 2.68 -18.93
N SER A 334 16.40 3.93 -18.95
CA SER A 334 17.15 5.10 -18.50
C SER A 334 16.71 5.49 -17.08
N VAL A 335 17.64 5.48 -16.13
CA VAL A 335 17.42 5.96 -14.76
C VAL A 335 17.85 7.42 -14.66
N VAL A 336 16.93 8.28 -14.25
CA VAL A 336 17.15 9.70 -14.05
C VAL A 336 17.17 10.00 -12.55
N VAL A 337 18.31 10.51 -12.07
CA VAL A 337 18.49 11.01 -10.70
C VAL A 337 18.53 12.52 -10.73
N CYS A 338 17.56 13.18 -10.11
CA CYS A 338 17.56 14.65 -9.98
C CYS A 338 18.15 15.03 -8.62
N ALA A 339 19.16 15.90 -8.61
CA ALA A 339 19.88 16.31 -7.41
C ALA A 339 19.97 17.84 -7.30
N TYR A 340 19.76 18.36 -6.09
CA TYR A 340 19.98 19.76 -5.73
C TYR A 340 20.41 19.85 -4.27
N ASP A 341 21.67 20.19 -4.03
CA ASP A 341 22.29 20.23 -2.69
C ASP A 341 22.12 18.89 -1.90
N GLU A 342 22.50 17.78 -2.54
CA GLU A 342 22.36 16.41 -2.03
C GLU A 342 23.70 15.73 -1.70
N GLU A 343 24.75 16.51 -1.37
CA GLU A 343 26.11 16.02 -1.06
C GLU A 343 26.10 14.88 -0.04
N ARG A 344 25.16 14.93 0.91
CA ARG A 344 25.06 13.96 2.00
C ARG A 344 24.60 12.56 1.56
N TYR A 345 23.74 12.45 0.54
CA TYR A 345 23.06 11.19 0.22
C TYR A 345 23.40 10.65 -1.17
N LEU A 346 23.82 11.51 -2.10
CA LEU A 346 24.01 11.14 -3.50
C LEU A 346 24.97 9.95 -3.68
N ALA A 347 26.03 9.85 -2.89
CA ALA A 347 26.97 8.72 -2.99
C ALA A 347 26.30 7.36 -2.71
N ASP A 348 25.44 7.26 -1.69
CA ASP A 348 24.69 6.02 -1.37
C ASP A 348 23.70 5.65 -2.50
N CYS A 349 23.07 6.66 -3.10
CA CYS A 349 22.21 6.50 -4.27
C CYS A 349 23.00 5.93 -5.46
N LEU A 350 24.11 6.57 -5.83
CA LEU A 350 24.91 6.17 -7.00
C LEU A 350 25.66 4.85 -6.79
N ASP A 351 26.09 4.53 -5.56
CA ASP A 351 26.65 3.22 -5.21
C ASP A 351 25.63 2.10 -5.42
N SER A 352 24.35 2.34 -5.07
CA SER A 352 23.28 1.36 -5.30
C SER A 352 23.01 1.12 -6.79
N LEU A 353 23.01 2.18 -7.60
CA LEU A 353 22.85 2.08 -9.06
C LEU A 353 24.05 1.39 -9.72
N ARG A 354 25.25 1.55 -9.16
CA ARG A 354 26.46 0.84 -9.64
C ARG A 354 26.37 -0.67 -9.42
N ALA A 355 25.59 -1.12 -8.44
CA ALA A 355 25.37 -2.54 -8.17
C ALA A 355 24.28 -3.18 -9.06
N VAL A 356 23.54 -2.36 -9.84
CA VAL A 356 22.51 -2.84 -10.76
C VAL A 356 23.17 -3.44 -12.00
N ASP A 357 22.82 -4.68 -12.29
CA ASP A 357 23.26 -5.42 -13.48
C ASP A 357 22.05 -5.65 -14.39
N TYR A 358 21.72 -4.65 -15.22
CA TYR A 358 20.57 -4.68 -16.13
C TYR A 358 21.01 -4.43 -17.58
N PRO A 359 20.55 -5.24 -18.55
CA PRO A 359 20.91 -5.07 -19.95
C PRO A 359 20.33 -3.76 -20.52
N GLY A 360 21.19 -2.91 -21.08
CA GLY A 360 20.75 -1.63 -21.67
C GLY A 360 20.34 -0.58 -20.64
N LEU A 361 20.95 -0.62 -19.44
CA LEU A 361 20.78 0.43 -18.43
C LEU A 361 21.59 1.68 -18.79
N GLU A 362 20.91 2.83 -18.84
CA GLU A 362 21.51 4.16 -18.88
C GLU A 362 21.25 4.86 -17.54
N VAL A 363 22.24 5.55 -16.96
CA VAL A 363 22.05 6.35 -15.75
C VAL A 363 22.43 7.80 -16.03
N ILE A 364 21.51 8.71 -15.74
CA ILE A 364 21.62 10.15 -15.96
C ILE A 364 21.44 10.86 -14.63
N VAL A 365 22.46 11.61 -14.19
CA VAL A 365 22.40 12.45 -13.00
C VAL A 365 22.18 13.90 -13.44
N CYS A 366 21.02 14.46 -13.14
CA CYS A 366 20.67 15.86 -13.42
C CYS A 366 20.97 16.71 -12.18
N ASP A 367 22.05 17.48 -12.24
CA ASP A 367 22.42 18.43 -11.19
C ASP A 367 21.73 19.77 -11.45
N ASP A 368 20.73 20.11 -10.63
CA ASP A 368 19.86 21.29 -10.75
C ASP A 368 20.52 22.55 -10.14
N GLY A 369 21.79 22.77 -10.49
CA GLY A 369 22.57 23.93 -10.07
C GLY A 369 22.97 23.90 -8.59
N SER A 370 23.46 22.75 -8.10
CA SER A 370 23.89 22.59 -6.70
C SER A 370 25.03 23.55 -6.32
N THR A 371 25.08 23.91 -5.05
CA THR A 371 26.08 24.82 -4.47
C THR A 371 27.01 24.14 -3.45
N ASP A 372 26.75 22.87 -3.15
CA ASP A 372 27.56 22.00 -2.30
C ASP A 372 28.37 20.98 -3.14
N GLY A 373 28.93 19.94 -2.49
CA GLY A 373 29.75 18.93 -3.15
C GLY A 373 29.03 17.95 -4.09
N THR A 374 27.74 18.17 -4.41
CA THR A 374 26.90 17.25 -5.19
C THR A 374 27.47 16.97 -6.58
N ALA A 375 27.87 18.00 -7.32
CA ALA A 375 28.39 17.87 -8.68
C ALA A 375 29.72 17.10 -8.70
N GLU A 376 30.62 17.37 -7.75
CA GLU A 376 31.90 16.68 -7.62
C GLU A 376 31.72 15.21 -7.22
N ILE A 377 30.67 14.88 -6.47
CA ILE A 377 30.34 13.48 -6.17
C ILE A 377 29.83 12.79 -7.43
N ALA A 378 28.87 13.39 -8.15
CA ALA A 378 28.31 12.82 -9.37
C ALA A 378 29.39 12.51 -10.42
N ALA A 379 30.35 13.41 -10.61
CA ALA A 379 31.43 13.27 -11.58
C ALA A 379 32.41 12.11 -11.30
N ARG A 380 32.39 11.52 -10.09
CA ARG A 380 33.23 10.35 -9.73
C ARG A 380 32.65 9.02 -10.22
N TYR A 381 31.38 9.01 -10.60
CA TYR A 381 30.68 7.80 -11.05
C TYR A 381 30.69 7.72 -12.58
N PRO A 382 30.66 6.50 -13.15
CA PRO A 382 30.66 6.29 -14.61
C PRO A 382 29.27 6.55 -15.22
N PHE A 383 28.54 7.55 -14.72
CA PHE A 383 27.19 7.90 -15.15
C PHE A 383 27.20 9.24 -15.88
N ARG A 384 26.17 9.47 -16.69
CA ARG A 384 26.07 10.70 -17.48
C ARG A 384 25.61 11.84 -16.57
N LEU A 385 26.52 12.76 -16.26
CA LEU A 385 26.20 14.00 -15.53
C LEU A 385 25.65 15.06 -16.50
N LEU A 386 24.48 15.62 -16.17
CA LEU A 386 23.84 16.72 -16.86
C LEU A 386 23.75 17.93 -15.90
N PRO A 387 24.67 18.90 -16.00
CA PRO A 387 24.60 20.13 -15.23
C PRO A 387 23.52 21.06 -15.79
N LEU A 388 22.71 21.65 -14.92
CA LEU A 388 21.59 22.53 -15.26
C LEU A 388 21.67 23.83 -14.47
N ASP A 389 21.07 24.89 -15.01
CA ASP A 389 20.73 26.06 -14.21
C ASP A 389 19.56 25.72 -13.28
N HIS A 390 19.57 26.22 -12.04
CA HIS A 390 18.55 25.90 -11.04
C HIS A 390 17.13 26.27 -11.52
N GLY A 391 16.34 25.26 -11.86
CA GLY A 391 14.98 25.37 -12.40
C GLY A 391 13.93 24.61 -11.56
N GLY A 392 14.37 23.81 -10.59
CA GLY A 392 13.52 23.01 -9.73
C GLY A 392 13.25 21.61 -10.27
N LEU A 393 12.61 20.78 -9.43
CA LEU A 393 12.48 19.33 -9.62
C LEU A 393 11.90 18.92 -10.99
N SER A 394 10.79 19.53 -11.41
CA SER A 394 10.16 19.17 -12.70
C SER A 394 11.03 19.55 -13.91
N ALA A 395 11.79 20.66 -13.82
CA ALA A 395 12.69 21.06 -14.89
C ALA A 395 13.84 20.03 -15.03
N ALA A 396 14.43 19.61 -13.90
CA ALA A 396 15.44 18.55 -13.89
C ALA A 396 14.89 17.21 -14.42
N ARG A 397 13.67 16.82 -14.02
CA ARG A 397 13.02 15.59 -14.51
C ARG A 397 12.79 15.60 -16.02
N ASN A 398 12.42 16.75 -16.58
CA ASN A 398 12.23 16.93 -18.02
C ASN A 398 13.56 16.97 -18.80
N ALA A 399 14.60 17.59 -18.23
CA ALA A 399 15.93 17.57 -18.83
C ALA A 399 16.46 16.13 -18.91
N GLY A 400 16.26 15.35 -17.84
CA GLY A 400 16.56 13.92 -17.82
C GLY A 400 15.74 13.13 -18.84
N LEU A 401 14.42 13.37 -18.94
CA LEU A 401 13.56 12.75 -19.96
C LEU A 401 14.05 13.02 -21.39
N ALA A 402 14.45 14.26 -21.68
CA ALA A 402 14.94 14.66 -22.99
C ALA A 402 16.31 14.04 -23.32
N ALA A 403 17.14 13.82 -22.30
CA ALA A 403 18.45 13.17 -22.44
C ALA A 403 18.37 11.64 -22.52
N ALA A 404 17.30 11.03 -22.01
CA ALA A 404 17.09 9.59 -21.92
C ALA A 404 16.86 8.91 -23.28
N SER A 405 17.55 7.78 -23.47
CA SER A 405 17.47 6.97 -24.69
C SER A 405 16.63 5.68 -24.53
N GLY A 406 16.39 5.25 -23.30
CA GLY A 406 15.68 4.02 -22.98
C GLY A 406 14.21 4.01 -23.39
N GLU A 407 13.64 2.83 -23.56
CA GLU A 407 12.20 2.62 -23.77
C GLU A 407 11.40 2.97 -22.51
N ILE A 408 11.99 2.71 -21.35
CA ILE A 408 11.46 3.05 -20.03
C ILE A 408 12.36 4.13 -19.41
N VAL A 409 11.75 5.18 -18.87
CA VAL A 409 12.46 6.18 -18.04
C VAL A 409 12.02 6.01 -16.61
N ALA A 410 12.96 5.61 -15.74
CA ALA A 410 12.77 5.46 -14.31
C ALA A 410 13.36 6.66 -13.56
N TYR A 411 12.69 7.11 -12.51
CA TYR A 411 13.13 8.20 -11.65
C TYR A 411 13.44 7.66 -10.26
N LEU A 412 14.63 8.01 -9.76
CA LEU A 412 15.10 7.71 -8.42
C LEU A 412 15.56 9.02 -7.76
N ASP A 413 15.05 9.32 -6.56
CA ASP A 413 15.50 10.52 -5.84
C ASP A 413 16.94 10.35 -5.34
N ALA A 414 17.71 11.43 -5.29
CA ALA A 414 19.12 11.41 -4.86
C ALA A 414 19.32 11.02 -3.38
N ASP A 415 18.27 11.10 -2.57
CA ASP A 415 18.21 10.62 -1.18
C ASP A 415 17.55 9.24 -1.05
N ALA A 416 17.53 8.45 -2.13
CA ALA A 416 17.09 7.07 -2.16
C ALA A 416 18.12 6.13 -2.79
N ARG A 417 18.11 4.87 -2.35
CA ARG A 417 18.89 3.77 -2.95
C ARG A 417 18.00 2.65 -3.43
N CYS A 418 18.30 2.06 -4.57
CA CYS A 418 17.49 1.00 -5.16
C CYS A 418 17.98 -0.40 -4.80
N ASP A 419 17.08 -1.38 -4.89
CA ASP A 419 17.45 -2.80 -4.91
C ASP A 419 18.18 -3.16 -6.22
N PRO A 420 19.15 -4.10 -6.23
CA PRO A 420 19.86 -4.49 -7.46
C PRO A 420 18.94 -4.97 -8.59
N ASP A 421 17.81 -5.61 -8.27
CA ASP A 421 16.87 -6.13 -9.27
C ASP A 421 15.75 -5.13 -9.59
N TRP A 422 15.83 -3.90 -9.07
CA TRP A 422 14.80 -2.88 -9.18
C TRP A 422 14.31 -2.64 -10.62
N PRO A 423 15.18 -2.47 -11.64
CA PRO A 423 14.72 -2.25 -13.02
C PRO A 423 14.02 -3.46 -13.64
N TYR A 424 14.40 -4.69 -13.26
CA TYR A 424 13.72 -5.90 -13.75
C TYR A 424 12.26 -5.91 -13.31
N HIS A 425 12.01 -5.64 -12.03
CA HIS A 425 10.64 -5.63 -11.50
C HIS A 425 9.80 -4.47 -12.04
N LEU A 426 10.41 -3.30 -12.33
CA LEU A 426 9.72 -2.22 -13.04
C LEU A 426 9.34 -2.66 -14.47
N ALA A 427 10.24 -3.32 -15.21
CA ALA A 427 9.96 -3.77 -16.56
C ALA A 427 8.90 -4.89 -16.61
N LEU A 428 8.88 -5.79 -15.62
CA LEU A 428 7.90 -6.86 -15.48
C LEU A 428 6.49 -6.34 -15.20
N SER A 429 6.33 -5.30 -14.38
CA SER A 429 5.00 -4.72 -14.09
C SER A 429 4.41 -3.91 -15.24
N MET A 430 5.16 -3.73 -16.33
CA MET A 430 4.73 -2.97 -17.52
C MET A 430 4.30 -3.87 -18.69
N GLU A 431 4.06 -5.18 -18.47
CA GLU A 431 3.79 -6.20 -19.50
C GLU A 431 2.46 -6.05 -20.26
N ASP A 432 1.47 -5.32 -19.74
CA ASP A 432 0.11 -5.28 -20.32
C ASP A 432 -0.24 -3.94 -20.99
N GLY A 433 0.73 -3.25 -21.60
CA GLY A 433 0.52 -1.91 -22.15
C GLY A 433 0.35 -0.82 -21.07
N VAL A 434 0.72 -1.15 -19.83
CA VAL A 434 0.81 -0.22 -18.71
C VAL A 434 1.81 0.89 -19.04
N ALA A 435 1.39 2.14 -18.85
CA ALA A 435 2.15 3.31 -19.27
C ALA A 435 3.15 3.78 -18.22
N ALA A 436 2.85 3.52 -16.94
CA ALA A 436 3.70 3.89 -15.82
C ALA A 436 3.66 2.83 -14.72
N THR A 437 4.67 2.79 -13.89
CA THR A 437 4.72 1.90 -12.73
C THR A 437 5.56 2.54 -11.63
N GLY A 438 5.50 1.97 -10.43
CA GLY A 438 6.37 2.31 -9.32
C GLY A 438 6.38 1.16 -8.33
N GLY A 439 7.16 1.30 -7.27
CA GLY A 439 7.24 0.30 -6.22
C GLY A 439 7.31 0.91 -4.82
N PRO A 440 7.49 0.09 -3.79
CA PRO A 440 7.56 0.58 -2.42
C PRO A 440 8.81 1.43 -2.15
N ASN A 441 8.70 2.37 -1.21
CA ASN A 441 9.83 3.15 -0.70
C ASN A 441 9.92 2.99 0.83
N PHE A 442 10.81 2.11 1.27
CA PHE A 442 11.02 1.80 2.68
C PHE A 442 11.93 2.84 3.35
N PRO A 443 11.81 3.08 4.66
CA PRO A 443 12.84 3.84 5.38
C PRO A 443 14.17 3.10 5.37
N VAL A 444 15.27 3.86 5.35
CA VAL A 444 16.62 3.29 5.42
C VAL A 444 16.83 2.57 6.76
N PRO A 445 17.28 1.29 6.76
CA PRO A 445 17.59 0.57 7.98
C PRO A 445 18.67 1.28 8.80
N GLY A 446 18.50 1.32 10.13
CA GLY A 446 19.47 1.98 11.01
C GLY A 446 19.41 3.51 11.02
N ALA A 447 18.40 4.11 10.37
CA ALA A 447 18.09 5.53 10.42
C ALA A 447 18.13 6.13 11.84
N GLY A 448 18.47 7.41 11.95
CA GLY A 448 18.51 8.14 13.22
C GLY A 448 17.14 8.22 13.91
N PHE A 449 17.10 8.51 15.22
CA PHE A 449 15.84 8.52 15.99
C PHE A 449 14.75 9.42 15.37
N GLN A 450 15.11 10.64 14.94
CA GLN A 450 14.15 11.57 14.35
C GLN A 450 13.68 11.13 12.96
N GLU A 451 14.55 10.54 12.16
CA GLU A 451 14.21 9.99 10.85
C GLU A 451 13.19 8.85 10.96
N ARG A 452 13.37 7.94 11.94
CA ARG A 452 12.39 6.88 12.24
C ARG A 452 11.04 7.45 12.68
N VAL A 453 11.04 8.48 13.52
CA VAL A 453 9.83 9.19 13.93
C VAL A 453 9.12 9.80 12.71
N VAL A 454 9.87 10.42 11.80
CA VAL A 454 9.33 10.99 10.56
C VAL A 454 8.78 9.89 9.64
N SER A 455 9.45 8.74 9.53
CA SER A 455 8.93 7.59 8.78
C SER A 455 7.61 7.07 9.34
N ALA A 456 7.44 7.12 10.66
CA ALA A 456 6.20 6.75 11.34
C ALA A 456 5.17 7.87 11.38
N SER A 457 5.41 9.03 10.74
CA SER A 457 4.52 10.20 10.71
C SER A 457 3.77 10.31 9.38
N PRO A 458 2.62 11.00 9.31
CA PRO A 458 1.79 11.02 8.11
C PRO A 458 2.35 11.95 7.02
N GLY A 459 1.88 11.76 5.79
CA GLY A 459 2.24 12.63 4.66
C GLY A 459 3.61 12.35 4.07
N GLY A 460 4.14 11.14 4.26
CA GLY A 460 5.26 10.61 3.48
C GLY A 460 4.88 10.36 2.01
N PRO A 461 5.87 10.17 1.13
CA PRO A 461 5.67 9.87 -0.30
C PRO A 461 5.17 8.42 -0.46
N VAL A 462 3.86 8.21 -0.28
CA VAL A 462 3.24 6.89 -0.26
C VAL A 462 2.43 6.65 -1.55
N GLN A 463 2.46 5.39 -2.00
CA GLN A 463 1.78 4.92 -3.20
C GLN A 463 0.28 4.78 -2.97
N VAL A 464 -0.55 5.11 -3.97
CA VAL A 464 -2.00 4.95 -3.89
C VAL A 464 -2.43 3.85 -4.84
N LEU A 465 -2.88 2.72 -4.30
CA LEU A 465 -3.29 1.54 -5.07
C LEU A 465 -4.79 1.50 -5.29
N VAL A 466 -5.22 1.19 -6.52
CA VAL A 466 -6.62 0.96 -6.89
C VAL A 466 -6.97 -0.53 -7.02
N ALA A 467 -5.95 -1.37 -7.21
CA ALA A 467 -6.01 -2.82 -7.11
C ALA A 467 -4.69 -3.34 -6.53
N ASP A 468 -4.56 -4.65 -6.36
CA ASP A 468 -3.36 -5.23 -5.74
C ASP A 468 -2.09 -5.06 -6.60
N ASP A 469 -2.21 -4.82 -7.90
CA ASP A 469 -1.12 -4.61 -8.87
C ASP A 469 -1.32 -3.36 -9.75
N ARG A 470 -2.25 -2.47 -9.38
CA ARG A 470 -2.57 -1.23 -10.10
C ARG A 470 -2.63 -0.04 -9.16
N ALA A 471 -2.11 1.10 -9.62
CA ALA A 471 -2.01 2.33 -8.87
C ALA A 471 -2.82 3.47 -9.49
N GLU A 472 -3.26 4.40 -8.65
CA GLU A 472 -3.71 5.74 -9.05
C GLU A 472 -2.57 6.76 -8.97
N HIS A 473 -1.57 6.51 -8.13
CA HIS A 473 -0.41 7.37 -7.96
C HIS A 473 0.82 6.58 -7.55
N VAL A 474 1.91 6.84 -8.28
CA VAL A 474 3.27 6.39 -7.95
C VAL A 474 4.13 7.60 -7.56
N ALA A 475 4.87 7.49 -6.46
CA ALA A 475 5.60 8.55 -5.81
C ALA A 475 6.89 8.88 -6.55
N GLY A 476 7.26 10.17 -6.57
CA GLY A 476 8.43 10.66 -7.28
C GLY A 476 9.76 9.96 -7.01
N CYS A 477 9.93 9.41 -5.80
CA CYS A 477 11.16 8.73 -5.39
C CYS A 477 11.32 7.30 -5.94
N ASN A 478 10.26 6.73 -6.56
CA ASN A 478 10.27 5.39 -7.16
C ASN A 478 9.13 5.26 -8.18
N MET A 479 9.36 5.79 -9.38
CA MET A 479 8.40 5.76 -10.48
C MET A 479 9.12 5.54 -11.81
N ALA A 480 8.43 4.94 -12.78
CA ALA A 480 8.92 4.72 -14.12
C ALA A 480 7.80 4.86 -15.15
N PHE A 481 8.14 5.30 -16.35
CA PHE A 481 7.19 5.57 -17.42
C PHE A 481 7.69 5.04 -18.75
N ARG A 482 6.78 4.65 -19.64
CA ARG A 482 7.10 4.51 -21.06
C ARG A 482 7.54 5.87 -21.57
N ARG A 483 8.76 5.95 -22.12
CA ARG A 483 9.36 7.24 -22.55
C ARG A 483 8.44 7.98 -23.51
N GLU A 484 7.92 7.27 -24.51
CA GLU A 484 7.07 7.83 -25.56
C GLU A 484 5.75 8.39 -25.01
N ILE A 485 5.15 7.73 -24.01
CA ILE A 485 3.88 8.18 -23.41
C ILE A 485 4.12 9.41 -22.54
N LEU A 486 5.14 9.38 -21.69
CA LEU A 486 5.47 10.53 -20.85
C LEU A 486 5.86 11.76 -21.70
N ALA A 487 6.65 11.57 -22.76
CA ALA A 487 6.98 12.63 -23.71
C ALA A 487 5.73 13.13 -24.45
N GLY A 488 4.84 12.23 -24.87
CA GLY A 488 3.56 12.57 -25.52
C GLY A 488 2.60 13.36 -24.62
N LEU A 489 2.68 13.17 -23.30
CA LEU A 489 1.94 13.96 -22.30
C LEU A 489 2.59 15.33 -22.00
N GLY A 490 3.74 15.64 -22.61
CA GLY A 490 4.50 16.86 -22.35
C GLY A 490 5.38 16.84 -21.09
N GLY A 491 5.66 15.65 -20.54
CA GLY A 491 6.51 15.49 -19.36
C GLY A 491 5.88 16.01 -18.05
N PHE A 492 6.72 16.49 -17.14
CA PHE A 492 6.35 17.11 -15.86
C PHE A 492 6.10 18.61 -16.06
N ASP A 493 5.15 19.19 -15.34
CA ASP A 493 4.89 20.63 -15.46
C ASP A 493 5.93 21.45 -14.65
N PRO A 494 6.75 22.31 -15.30
CA PRO A 494 7.78 23.11 -14.62
C PRO A 494 7.24 24.06 -13.54
N ALA A 495 5.93 24.33 -13.49
CA ALA A 495 5.32 25.08 -12.41
C ALA A 495 5.53 24.42 -11.03
N TYR A 496 5.68 23.09 -10.99
CA TYR A 496 5.97 22.35 -9.78
C TYR A 496 7.48 22.27 -9.53
N THR A 497 7.99 23.19 -8.70
CA THR A 497 9.43 23.27 -8.42
C THR A 497 9.90 22.36 -7.28
N SER A 498 8.99 21.85 -6.44
CA SER A 498 9.37 21.12 -5.22
C SER A 498 8.59 19.83 -4.96
N ALA A 499 7.31 19.77 -5.33
CA ALA A 499 6.43 18.61 -5.09
C ALA A 499 5.11 18.75 -5.84
N GLY A 500 4.39 17.63 -6.01
CA GLY A 500 3.05 17.56 -6.59
C GLY A 500 3.04 17.32 -8.10
N ASP A 501 4.22 17.27 -8.72
CA ASP A 501 4.42 16.92 -10.12
C ASP A 501 4.18 15.43 -10.40
N ASP A 502 4.53 14.56 -9.45
CA ASP A 502 4.19 13.13 -9.46
C ASP A 502 2.68 12.88 -9.44
N VAL A 503 1.94 13.59 -8.58
CA VAL A 503 0.47 13.55 -8.53
C VAL A 503 -0.13 14.04 -9.85
N ASP A 504 0.33 15.19 -10.34
CA ASP A 504 -0.17 15.80 -11.57
C ASP A 504 0.02 14.90 -12.79
N VAL A 505 1.23 14.35 -12.99
CA VAL A 505 1.52 13.51 -14.15
C VAL A 505 0.77 12.18 -14.09
N CYS A 506 0.64 11.56 -12.90
CA CYS A 506 -0.14 10.34 -12.74
C CYS A 506 -1.61 10.57 -13.12
N TRP A 507 -2.21 11.67 -12.66
CA TRP A 507 -3.59 11.98 -12.99
C TRP A 507 -3.79 12.32 -14.46
N ARG A 508 -2.91 13.11 -15.08
CA ARG A 508 -2.95 13.35 -16.54
C ARG A 508 -2.84 12.05 -17.33
N LEU A 509 -2.00 11.12 -16.90
CA LEU A 509 -1.83 9.82 -17.54
C LEU A 509 -3.12 8.97 -17.43
N LEU A 510 -3.76 8.95 -16.26
CA LEU A 510 -5.06 8.28 -16.07
C LEU A 510 -6.18 8.96 -16.88
N ASP A 511 -6.22 10.30 -16.95
CA ASP A 511 -7.21 11.05 -17.71
C ASP A 511 -7.06 10.83 -19.22
N ALA A 512 -5.84 10.55 -19.68
CA ALA A 512 -5.55 10.10 -21.05
C ALA A 512 -5.95 8.62 -21.30
N GLY A 513 -6.48 7.92 -20.30
CA GLY A 513 -6.97 6.54 -20.43
C GLY A 513 -5.90 5.46 -20.27
N HIS A 514 -4.69 5.82 -19.81
CA HIS A 514 -3.63 4.86 -19.55
C HIS A 514 -3.73 4.26 -18.14
N GLU A 515 -3.10 3.09 -17.94
CA GLU A 515 -3.00 2.43 -16.65
C GLU A 515 -1.63 2.64 -15.98
N ILE A 516 -1.63 2.62 -14.65
CA ILE A 516 -0.43 2.61 -13.82
C ILE A 516 -0.34 1.27 -13.09
N GLY A 517 0.74 0.54 -13.31
CA GLY A 517 1.06 -0.71 -12.62
C GLY A 517 1.70 -0.47 -11.25
N PHE A 518 1.79 -1.54 -10.46
CA PHE A 518 2.52 -1.52 -9.19
C PHE A 518 3.43 -2.73 -9.05
N ALA A 519 4.73 -2.48 -8.90
CA ALA A 519 5.76 -3.50 -8.78
C ALA A 519 6.19 -3.68 -7.31
N HIS A 520 5.63 -4.69 -6.64
CA HIS A 520 5.87 -4.94 -5.21
C HIS A 520 7.35 -5.17 -4.85
N ALA A 521 8.13 -5.74 -5.75
CA ALA A 521 9.56 -6.01 -5.54
C ALA A 521 10.50 -4.95 -6.14
N ALA A 522 9.98 -3.96 -6.86
CA ALA A 522 10.76 -2.79 -7.28
C ALA A 522 10.95 -1.85 -6.09
N GLN A 523 11.65 -2.30 -5.05
CA GLN A 523 11.79 -1.59 -3.79
C GLN A 523 12.97 -0.60 -3.80
N VAL A 524 12.79 0.51 -3.08
CA VAL A 524 13.86 1.47 -2.77
C VAL A 524 13.88 1.73 -1.27
N TRP A 525 15.03 2.16 -0.75
CA TRP A 525 15.15 2.72 0.60
C TRP A 525 15.39 4.22 0.51
N HIS A 526 14.55 5.00 1.16
CA HIS A 526 14.51 6.45 1.07
C HIS A 526 14.85 7.05 2.45
N HIS A 527 15.89 7.90 2.48
CA HIS A 527 16.29 8.66 3.67
C HIS A 527 15.16 9.63 4.03
N ARG A 528 14.63 9.55 5.25
CA ARG A 528 13.60 10.51 5.70
C ARG A 528 14.27 11.76 6.25
N ARG A 529 13.47 12.82 6.45
CA ARG A 529 14.00 14.06 7.02
C ARG A 529 14.56 13.81 8.42
N ASP A 530 15.81 14.18 8.60
CA ASP A 530 16.59 13.98 9.82
C ASP A 530 16.14 14.85 11.00
N THR A 531 15.25 15.83 10.76
CA THR A 531 14.70 16.70 11.79
C THR A 531 13.21 16.96 11.65
N VAL A 532 12.53 17.09 12.79
CA VAL A 532 11.10 17.46 12.86
C VAL A 532 10.84 18.80 12.17
N ALA A 533 11.75 19.78 12.31
CA ALA A 533 11.60 21.07 11.67
C ALA A 533 11.65 20.97 10.13
N ARG A 534 12.55 20.17 9.57
CA ARG A 534 12.59 19.89 8.11
C ARG A 534 11.33 19.16 7.66
N TYR A 535 10.85 18.18 8.42
CA TYR A 535 9.59 17.51 8.15
C TYR A 535 8.39 18.47 8.13
N LEU A 536 8.22 19.34 9.14
CA LEU A 536 7.11 20.30 9.15
C LEU A 536 7.21 21.32 8.00
N ARG A 537 8.43 21.74 7.62
CA ARG A 537 8.63 22.56 6.40
C ARG A 537 8.20 21.82 5.14
N GLN A 538 8.56 20.53 5.01
CA GLN A 538 8.11 19.68 3.90
C GLN A 538 6.59 19.59 3.86
N GLN A 539 5.91 19.32 4.98
CA GLN A 539 4.45 19.23 5.03
C GLN A 539 3.76 20.56 4.67
N ARG A 540 4.37 21.70 5.04
CA ARG A 540 3.90 23.02 4.62
C ARG A 540 4.08 23.23 3.11
N ASN A 541 5.20 22.80 2.53
CA ASN A 541 5.45 22.89 1.10
C ASN A 541 4.51 21.98 0.31
N TYR A 542 4.26 20.75 0.78
CA TYR A 542 3.25 19.86 0.21
C TYR A 542 1.86 20.50 0.22
N GLY A 543 1.48 21.18 1.30
CA GLY A 543 0.25 21.96 1.33
C GLY A 543 0.20 23.08 0.29
N ARG A 544 1.33 23.74 -0.01
CA ARG A 544 1.40 24.74 -1.09
C ARG A 544 1.21 24.10 -2.45
N SER A 545 1.92 23.00 -2.71
CA SER A 545 1.80 22.22 -3.96
C SER A 545 0.38 21.68 -4.16
N GLU A 546 -0.27 21.16 -3.12
CA GLU A 546 -1.67 20.70 -3.19
C GLU A 546 -2.61 21.80 -3.69
N ARG A 547 -2.37 23.06 -3.29
CA ARG A 547 -3.19 24.20 -3.76
C ARG A 547 -2.97 24.51 -5.24
N MET A 548 -1.78 24.22 -5.76
CA MET A 548 -1.44 24.35 -7.17
C MET A 548 -2.09 23.23 -7.97
N VAL A 549 -1.90 21.97 -7.55
CA VAL A 549 -2.52 20.77 -8.15
C VAL A 549 -4.05 20.90 -8.16
N SER A 550 -4.65 21.37 -7.05
CA SER A 550 -6.11 21.58 -6.97
C SER A 550 -6.63 22.66 -7.93
N GLY A 551 -5.77 23.55 -8.42
CA GLY A 551 -6.13 24.52 -9.44
C GLY A 551 -6.37 23.88 -10.81
N ARG A 552 -5.69 22.77 -11.09
CA ARG A 552 -5.79 22.02 -12.35
C ARG A 552 -6.76 20.84 -12.27
N HIS A 553 -6.76 20.12 -11.15
CA HIS A 553 -7.54 18.89 -10.94
C HIS A 553 -8.67 19.09 -9.92
N ALA A 554 -9.48 20.13 -10.07
CA ALA A 554 -10.42 20.58 -9.03
C ALA A 554 -11.45 19.51 -8.62
N GLU A 555 -11.85 18.65 -9.57
CA GLU A 555 -12.76 17.51 -9.39
C GLU A 555 -12.18 16.41 -8.50
N ARG A 556 -10.85 16.28 -8.46
CA ARG A 556 -10.12 15.35 -7.58
C ARG A 556 -9.87 15.92 -6.18
N PHE A 557 -10.44 17.07 -5.83
CA PHE A 557 -10.36 17.64 -4.47
C PHE A 557 -11.74 17.81 -3.82
N ASN A 558 -11.79 17.74 -2.49
CA ASN A 558 -12.99 18.08 -1.73
C ASN A 558 -13.06 19.60 -1.43
N ARG A 559 -14.18 20.07 -0.88
CA ARG A 559 -14.38 21.49 -0.52
C ARG A 559 -13.42 22.02 0.56
N LEU A 560 -12.75 21.11 1.27
CA LEU A 560 -11.73 21.45 2.27
C LEU A 560 -10.31 21.53 1.65
N GLY A 561 -10.20 21.34 0.32
CA GLY A 561 -8.94 21.41 -0.41
C GLY A 561 -8.07 20.17 -0.22
N GLN A 562 -8.66 19.00 0.05
CA GLN A 562 -7.93 17.73 0.18
C GLN A 562 -8.14 16.86 -1.05
N ALA A 563 -7.07 16.22 -1.49
CA ALA A 563 -7.11 15.26 -2.58
C ALA A 563 -8.05 14.10 -2.24
N ARG A 564 -8.83 13.68 -3.23
CA ARG A 564 -9.75 12.56 -3.19
C ARG A 564 -9.13 11.45 -4.01
N TRP A 565 -8.60 10.47 -3.31
CA TRP A 565 -8.09 9.25 -3.91
C TRP A 565 -9.23 8.23 -4.08
N ASN A 566 -9.24 7.53 -5.21
CA ASN A 566 -10.10 6.39 -5.46
C ASN A 566 -9.50 5.11 -4.84
N GLY A 567 -8.17 5.06 -4.69
CA GLY A 567 -7.43 3.95 -4.11
C GLY A 567 -7.21 3.99 -2.59
N PHE A 568 -6.31 3.14 -2.12
CA PHE A 568 -5.82 3.06 -0.74
C PHE A 568 -4.31 3.30 -0.67
N LEU A 569 -3.81 3.76 0.48
CA LEU A 569 -2.38 3.99 0.67
C LEU A 569 -1.63 2.68 0.93
N TYR A 570 -0.66 2.34 0.09
CA TYR A 570 0.24 1.20 0.30
C TYR A 570 1.11 1.42 1.53
N SER A 571 1.29 0.42 2.38
CA SER A 571 2.16 0.53 3.58
C SER A 571 1.87 1.70 4.53
N SER A 572 0.67 2.28 4.50
CA SER A 572 0.27 3.31 5.46
C SER A 572 0.36 2.73 6.88
N PRO A 573 0.86 3.49 7.88
CA PRO A 573 0.86 3.06 9.27
C PRO A 573 -0.51 2.50 9.63
N ARG A 574 -0.55 1.19 9.89
CA ARG A 574 -1.77 0.42 10.14
C ARG A 574 -2.36 0.89 11.45
N MET A 575 -3.10 1.99 11.41
CA MET A 575 -3.79 2.54 12.55
C MET A 575 -5.00 1.65 12.84
N ARG A 576 -4.70 0.50 13.46
CA ARG A 576 -5.66 -0.53 13.80
C ARG A 576 -6.63 0.01 14.82
N TRP A 577 -7.75 0.49 14.32
CA TRP A 577 -8.83 0.95 15.19
C TRP A 577 -9.58 -0.27 15.75
N PRO A 578 -9.75 -0.39 17.08
CA PRO A 578 -10.47 -1.52 17.67
C PRO A 578 -11.99 -1.54 17.39
N VAL A 579 -12.57 -0.50 16.77
CA VAL A 579 -14.02 -0.44 16.46
C VAL A 579 -14.38 -1.05 15.10
N LEU A 580 -13.42 -1.31 14.19
CA LEU A 580 -13.67 -1.96 12.89
C LEU A 580 -13.08 -3.38 12.84
N ARG A 581 -13.33 -4.19 13.88
CA ARG A 581 -12.87 -5.59 13.89
C ARG A 581 -13.49 -6.34 12.71
N PRO A 582 -12.74 -7.20 12.00
CA PRO A 582 -13.34 -8.10 11.03
C PRO A 582 -14.39 -8.95 11.76
N VAL A 583 -15.64 -8.87 11.28
CA VAL A 583 -16.76 -9.67 11.81
C VAL A 583 -16.84 -10.92 10.97
N LEU A 584 -16.64 -12.07 11.59
CA LEU A 584 -16.82 -13.34 10.91
C LEU A 584 -18.31 -13.67 10.87
N TYR A 585 -18.89 -13.68 9.66
CA TYR A 585 -20.30 -14.02 9.48
C TYR A 585 -20.52 -15.50 9.80
N HIS A 586 -21.54 -15.78 10.61
CA HIS A 586 -21.97 -17.14 10.93
C HIS A 586 -23.28 -17.47 10.21
N GLY A 587 -23.37 -18.69 9.69
CA GLY A 587 -24.55 -19.25 9.03
C GLY A 587 -24.53 -20.77 9.18
N CYS A 588 -25.70 -21.40 9.21
CA CYS A 588 -25.80 -22.86 9.29
C CYS A 588 -25.06 -23.50 8.08
N PHE A 589 -24.17 -24.45 8.33
CA PHE A 589 -23.46 -25.20 7.29
C PHE A 589 -22.77 -24.35 6.21
N GLY A 590 -22.17 -23.22 6.57
CA GLY A 590 -21.43 -22.39 5.59
C GLY A 590 -22.31 -21.53 4.67
N THR A 591 -23.60 -21.37 4.98
CA THR A 591 -24.51 -20.46 4.26
C THR A 591 -24.23 -18.97 4.48
N ALA A 592 -23.29 -18.62 5.36
CA ALA A 592 -22.83 -17.26 5.50
C ALA A 592 -22.13 -16.81 4.19
N PRO A 593 -22.43 -15.62 3.67
CA PRO A 593 -21.72 -15.10 2.50
C PRO A 593 -20.21 -15.08 2.80
N TYR A 594 -19.40 -15.44 1.80
CA TYR A 594 -17.95 -15.41 1.89
C TYR A 594 -17.51 -14.02 2.38
N GLN A 595 -16.73 -13.99 3.45
CA GLN A 595 -16.35 -12.72 4.06
C GLN A 595 -15.42 -11.96 3.12
N ARG A 596 -15.89 -10.81 2.62
CA ARG A 596 -15.02 -9.86 1.95
C ARG A 596 -14.06 -9.27 3.00
N VAL A 597 -12.77 -9.52 2.85
CA VAL A 597 -11.72 -8.98 3.73
C VAL A 597 -11.54 -7.49 3.42
N LEU A 598 -12.44 -6.65 3.96
CA LEU A 598 -12.40 -5.19 3.81
C LEU A 598 -11.38 -4.58 4.78
N ARG A 599 -10.08 -4.85 4.58
CA ARG A 599 -8.99 -4.25 5.38
C ARG A 599 -8.94 -2.72 5.24
N HIS A 600 -9.43 -2.15 4.13
CA HIS A 600 -9.29 -0.74 3.77
C HIS A 600 -10.15 0.28 4.57
N ARG A 601 -11.09 -0.15 5.42
CA ARG A 601 -12.01 0.79 6.11
C ARG A 601 -11.37 1.59 7.24
N ALA A 602 -10.31 1.07 7.87
CA ALA A 602 -9.63 1.76 8.97
C ALA A 602 -8.81 2.96 8.46
N ASP A 603 -8.11 2.81 7.33
CA ASP A 603 -7.30 3.88 6.74
C ASP A 603 -8.17 5.05 6.26
N ALA A 604 -9.34 4.75 5.70
CA ALA A 604 -10.33 5.77 5.34
C ALA A 604 -10.81 6.60 6.55
N ALA A 605 -10.97 5.97 7.72
CA ALA A 605 -11.37 6.68 8.94
C ALA A 605 -10.25 7.58 9.47
N VAL A 606 -8.98 7.16 9.39
CA VAL A 606 -7.82 7.98 9.76
C VAL A 606 -7.65 9.16 8.82
N GLN A 607 -7.76 8.93 7.51
CA GLN A 607 -7.71 10.01 6.52
C GLN A 607 -8.83 11.03 6.75
N LEU A 608 -10.05 10.57 7.04
CA LEU A 608 -11.18 11.44 7.39
C LEU A 608 -10.94 12.20 8.70
N GLY A 609 -10.41 11.54 9.73
CA GLY A 609 -10.07 12.18 11.01
C GLY A 609 -9.01 13.27 10.86
N SER A 610 -7.91 12.95 10.17
CA SER A 610 -6.86 13.90 9.79
C SER A 610 -7.42 15.08 9.01
N ALA A 611 -8.38 14.82 8.11
CA ALA A 611 -9.02 15.84 7.29
C ALA A 611 -9.88 16.82 8.09
N LEU A 612 -10.52 16.37 9.17
CA LEU A 612 -11.41 17.17 10.00
C LEU A 612 -10.67 17.92 11.11
N LEU A 613 -9.47 17.45 11.50
CA LEU A 613 -8.69 18.04 12.58
C LEU A 613 -8.47 19.56 12.43
N PRO A 614 -8.15 20.12 11.23
CA PRO A 614 -7.98 21.56 11.07
C PRO A 614 -9.24 22.40 11.38
N LEU A 615 -10.45 21.81 11.31
CA LEU A 615 -11.71 22.49 11.64
C LEU A 615 -11.87 22.74 13.15
N SER A 616 -11.11 22.03 14.00
CA SER A 616 -11.08 22.26 15.44
C SER A 616 -10.59 23.67 15.80
N ALA A 617 -9.66 24.24 15.02
CA ALA A 617 -9.10 25.57 15.27
C ALA A 617 -10.13 26.71 15.10
N PRO A 618 -10.86 26.83 13.97
CA PRO A 618 -11.90 27.84 13.84
C PRO A 618 -13.07 27.62 14.80
N VAL A 619 -13.42 26.37 15.14
CA VAL A 619 -14.44 26.07 16.17
C VAL A 619 -13.98 26.54 17.55
N ALA A 620 -12.73 26.29 17.92
CA ALA A 620 -12.15 26.77 19.17
C ALA A 620 -12.13 28.31 19.23
N LEU A 621 -11.72 28.98 18.14
CA LEU A 621 -11.72 30.43 18.05
C LEU A 621 -13.13 31.02 18.16
N ALA A 622 -14.10 30.46 17.43
CA ALA A 622 -15.50 30.90 17.49
C ALA A 622 -16.07 30.74 18.91
N GLY A 623 -15.78 29.62 19.58
CA GLY A 623 -16.18 29.40 20.98
C GLY A 623 -15.53 30.37 21.96
N ALA A 624 -14.24 30.65 21.79
CA ALA A 624 -13.51 31.62 22.62
C ALA A 624 -14.05 33.05 22.45
N LEU A 625 -14.40 33.44 21.22
CA LEU A 625 -15.05 34.74 20.95
C LEU A 625 -16.47 34.76 21.54
N ALA A 626 -17.25 33.70 21.35
CA ALA A 626 -18.62 33.59 21.87
C ALA A 626 -18.68 33.58 23.41
N ALA A 627 -17.60 33.16 24.09
CA ALA A 627 -17.50 33.16 25.54
C ALA A 627 -17.66 34.56 26.16
N GLY A 628 -17.45 35.63 25.40
CA GLY A 628 -17.72 37.00 25.83
C GLY A 628 -19.21 37.30 26.08
N TRP A 629 -20.12 36.57 25.41
CA TRP A 629 -21.57 36.69 25.60
C TRP A 629 -22.17 35.49 26.35
N TRP A 630 -21.57 34.30 26.16
CA TRP A 630 -22.05 33.05 26.73
C TRP A 630 -20.88 32.24 27.30
N PRO A 631 -20.59 32.31 28.61
CA PRO A 631 -19.41 31.67 29.21
C PRO A 631 -19.28 30.15 28.95
N TRP A 632 -20.41 29.44 28.81
CA TRP A 632 -20.44 28.02 28.47
C TRP A 632 -19.93 27.69 27.04
N ALA A 633 -19.77 28.69 26.18
CA ALA A 633 -19.11 28.54 24.88
C ALA A 633 -17.63 28.14 24.99
N LEU A 634 -16.99 28.30 26.17
CA LEU A 634 -15.65 27.76 26.47
C LEU A 634 -15.58 26.23 26.39
N ALA A 635 -16.72 25.52 26.43
CA ALA A 635 -16.75 24.07 26.19
C ALA A 635 -16.25 23.71 24.78
N LEU A 636 -16.40 24.59 23.78
CA LEU A 636 -15.96 24.35 22.40
C LEU A 636 -14.43 24.31 22.24
N PRO A 637 -13.64 25.31 22.70
CA PRO A 637 -12.18 25.22 22.66
C PRO A 637 -11.64 24.08 23.52
N VAL A 638 -12.24 23.78 24.68
CA VAL A 638 -11.84 22.62 25.50
C VAL A 638 -12.08 21.31 24.74
N SER A 639 -13.26 21.13 24.14
CA SER A 639 -13.58 19.93 23.36
C SER A 639 -12.68 19.77 22.13
N ALA A 640 -12.35 20.88 21.45
CA ALA A 640 -11.43 20.90 20.32
C ALA A 640 -10.02 20.42 20.72
N VAL A 641 -9.48 20.91 21.86
CA VAL A 641 -8.19 20.47 22.38
C VAL A 641 -8.22 18.99 22.78
N LEU A 642 -9.28 18.55 23.47
CA LEU A 642 -9.45 17.14 23.86
C LEU A 642 -9.53 16.22 22.64
N LEU A 643 -10.21 16.63 21.56
CA LEU A 643 -10.26 15.88 20.31
C LEU A 643 -8.87 15.72 19.68
N VAL A 644 -8.08 16.79 19.64
CA VAL A 644 -6.70 16.76 19.11
C VAL A 644 -5.80 15.85 19.95
N LEU A 645 -5.87 15.95 21.27
CA LEU A 645 -5.10 15.10 22.19
C LEU A 645 -5.51 13.63 22.09
N ALA A 646 -6.82 13.35 22.01
CA ALA A 646 -7.33 12.01 21.82
C ALA A 646 -6.80 11.41 20.51
N TYR A 647 -6.88 12.16 19.39
CA TYR A 647 -6.37 11.71 18.10
C TYR A 647 -4.85 11.42 18.15
N ALA A 648 -4.07 12.29 18.78
CA ALA A 648 -2.62 12.08 18.96
C ALA A 648 -2.30 10.81 19.78
N ALA A 649 -3.02 10.59 20.88
CA ALA A 649 -2.85 9.42 21.73
C ALA A 649 -3.22 8.12 20.97
N LEU A 650 -4.31 8.17 20.20
CA LEU A 650 -4.76 7.06 19.38
C LEU A 650 -3.72 6.72 18.29
N ALA A 651 -3.16 7.72 17.62
CA ALA A 651 -2.08 7.52 16.66
C ALA A 651 -0.82 6.94 17.33
N ALA A 652 -0.44 7.40 18.52
CA ALA A 652 0.71 6.87 19.26
C ALA A 652 0.54 5.38 19.62
N VAL A 653 -0.65 4.94 20.01
CA VAL A 653 -0.95 3.53 20.33
C VAL A 653 -0.93 2.66 19.06
N ALA A 654 -1.35 3.22 17.93
CA ALA A 654 -1.39 2.52 16.65
C ALA A 654 -0.01 2.24 16.04
N ILE A 655 0.99 3.08 16.33
CA ILE A 655 2.33 2.95 15.76
C ILE A 655 3.04 1.72 16.32
N ARG A 656 3.45 0.84 15.41
CA ARG A 656 4.25 -0.35 15.70
C ARG A 656 5.73 -0.05 15.46
N PRO A 657 6.55 0.11 16.52
CA PRO A 657 7.99 0.29 16.36
C PRO A 657 8.61 -0.98 15.77
N GLY A 658 9.63 -0.82 14.93
CA GLY A 658 10.42 -1.91 14.41
C GLY A 658 11.15 -2.71 15.51
N ARG A 659 11.50 -3.95 15.20
CA ARG A 659 12.28 -4.83 16.06
C ARG A 659 13.62 -4.17 16.42
N GLY A 660 13.97 -4.16 17.71
CA GLY A 660 15.24 -3.59 18.20
C GLY A 660 15.28 -2.06 18.25
N GLU A 661 14.16 -1.35 18.07
CA GLU A 661 14.16 0.11 18.15
C GLU A 661 14.46 0.64 19.56
N PRO A 662 15.43 1.56 19.71
CA PRO A 662 15.70 2.19 20.99
C PRO A 662 14.60 3.21 21.32
N ALA A 663 14.07 3.13 22.56
CA ALA A 663 13.04 4.00 23.12
C ALA A 663 11.70 4.02 22.35
N PRO A 664 11.01 2.87 22.19
CA PRO A 664 9.77 2.74 21.41
C PRO A 664 8.64 3.65 21.91
N VAL A 665 8.54 3.87 23.22
CA VAL A 665 7.52 4.76 23.81
C VAL A 665 7.72 6.21 23.38
N ARG A 666 8.97 6.69 23.38
CA ARG A 666 9.29 8.06 22.95
C ARG A 666 9.00 8.25 21.47
N LEU A 667 9.32 7.26 20.63
CA LEU A 667 9.01 7.27 19.21
C LEU A 667 7.50 7.37 18.97
N ARG A 668 6.71 6.50 19.62
CA ARG A 668 5.24 6.51 19.56
C ARG A 668 4.65 7.86 19.96
N CYS A 669 5.07 8.42 21.08
CA CYS A 669 4.56 9.71 21.56
C CYS A 669 4.86 10.84 20.57
N LEU A 670 6.11 10.94 20.09
CA LEU A 670 6.48 12.02 19.19
C LEU A 670 5.79 11.88 17.83
N ALA A 671 5.73 10.67 17.26
CA ALA A 671 5.02 10.42 16.01
C ALA A 671 3.50 10.64 16.17
N GLY A 672 2.91 10.31 17.32
CA GLY A 672 1.51 10.65 17.65
C GLY A 672 1.25 12.16 17.68
N VAL A 673 2.17 12.95 18.24
CA VAL A 673 2.11 14.43 18.17
C VAL A 673 2.20 14.91 16.72
N LEU A 674 3.10 14.34 15.92
CA LEU A 674 3.24 14.74 14.51
C LEU A 674 2.01 14.38 13.67
N HIS A 675 1.29 13.31 14.01
CA HIS A 675 -0.02 13.01 13.41
C HIS A 675 -1.06 14.09 13.68
N ALA A 676 -1.03 14.71 14.86
CA ALA A 676 -1.94 15.80 15.20
C ALA A 676 -1.49 17.15 14.63
N VAL A 677 -0.19 17.43 14.57
CA VAL A 677 0.34 18.72 14.11
C VAL A 677 0.34 18.84 12.58
N GLN A 678 0.66 17.76 11.86
CA GLN A 678 0.81 17.78 10.42
C GLN A 678 -0.41 18.34 9.66
N PRO A 679 -1.66 17.98 9.99
CA PRO A 679 -2.82 18.48 9.25
C PRO A 679 -2.99 19.99 9.32
N PHE A 680 -2.65 20.61 10.46
CA PHE A 680 -2.67 22.07 10.61
C PHE A 680 -1.58 22.73 9.77
N VAL A 681 -0.36 22.19 9.81
CA VAL A 681 0.78 22.73 9.05
C VAL A 681 0.55 22.63 7.53
N ARG A 682 -0.01 21.51 7.07
CA ARG A 682 -0.37 21.30 5.66
C ARG A 682 -1.50 22.23 5.22
N THR A 683 -2.53 22.42 6.06
CA THR A 683 -3.61 23.38 5.81
C THR A 683 -3.09 24.81 5.72
N TRP A 684 -2.17 25.20 6.60
CA TRP A 684 -1.52 26.50 6.54
C TRP A 684 -0.71 26.71 5.25
N GLY A 685 -0.06 25.65 4.77
CA GLY A 685 0.57 25.60 3.45
C GLY A 685 -0.43 25.92 2.33
N ARG A 686 -1.58 25.24 2.31
CA ARG A 686 -2.66 25.44 1.33
C ARG A 686 -3.17 26.87 1.31
N LEU A 687 -3.43 27.47 2.48
CA LEU A 687 -3.92 28.84 2.61
C LEU A 687 -2.94 29.90 2.07
N ARG A 688 -1.64 29.57 2.02
CA ARG A 688 -0.58 30.46 1.52
C ARG A 688 -0.09 30.10 0.12
N GLY A 689 -0.60 29.02 -0.48
CA GLY A 689 -0.24 28.58 -1.82
C GLY A 689 -0.84 29.48 -2.89
N ARG A 690 -0.13 29.66 -4.00
CA ARG A 690 -0.68 30.29 -5.19
C ARG A 690 -1.61 29.29 -5.89
N ALA A 691 -2.75 29.76 -6.38
CA ALA A 691 -3.56 28.97 -7.31
C ALA A 691 -2.95 29.10 -8.70
N LEU A 692 -2.79 27.99 -9.42
CA LEU A 692 -2.58 28.06 -10.86
C LEU A 692 -3.92 28.36 -11.54
N ALA A 693 -3.87 29.08 -12.66
CA ALA A 693 -5.04 29.22 -13.51
C ALA A 693 -5.40 27.82 -14.06
N PRO A 694 -6.68 27.43 -14.05
CA PRO A 694 -7.08 26.21 -14.73
C PRO A 694 -6.65 26.30 -16.20
N THR A 695 -6.11 25.21 -16.74
CA THR A 695 -5.96 25.06 -18.19
C THR A 695 -7.34 24.84 -18.80
N ASP A 696 -7.61 25.45 -19.95
CA ASP A 696 -8.81 25.16 -20.73
C ASP A 696 -8.71 23.71 -21.24
N ASP A 697 -9.50 22.80 -20.65
CA ASP A 697 -9.59 21.42 -21.10
C ASP A 697 -10.38 21.33 -22.41
N VAL A 698 -9.76 20.79 -23.45
CA VAL A 698 -10.47 20.20 -24.59
C VAL A 698 -10.93 18.81 -24.15
N ALA A 699 -12.24 18.65 -23.95
CA ALA A 699 -12.84 17.35 -23.67
C ALA A 699 -12.72 16.42 -24.90
N PRO A 700 -12.50 15.10 -24.73
CA PRO A 700 -12.59 14.15 -25.83
C PRO A 700 -14.03 14.10 -26.39
N PRO A 701 -14.22 13.83 -27.69
CA PRO A 701 -15.56 13.77 -28.28
C PRO A 701 -16.31 12.51 -27.82
N TRP A 702 -17.56 12.68 -27.39
CA TRP A 702 -18.45 11.58 -26.97
C TRP A 702 -19.55 11.31 -28.01
N THR A 703 -19.86 10.04 -28.24
CA THR A 703 -20.67 9.51 -29.37
C THR A 703 -22.08 9.03 -28.97
N GLY A 704 -22.83 9.79 -28.17
CA GLY A 704 -24.25 9.49 -27.87
C GLY A 704 -25.16 10.71 -28.05
N ASP A 705 -26.34 10.54 -28.67
CA ASP A 705 -27.27 11.65 -28.91
C ASP A 705 -28.08 12.04 -27.66
N ARG A 706 -27.44 12.87 -26.83
CA ARG A 706 -27.96 13.51 -25.61
C ARG A 706 -28.88 14.70 -25.91
N THR A 707 -28.93 15.17 -27.15
CA THR A 707 -29.75 16.30 -27.58
C THR A 707 -31.23 15.92 -27.57
N ALA A 708 -31.55 14.73 -28.09
CA ALA A 708 -32.90 14.18 -28.11
C ALA A 708 -33.54 14.10 -26.71
N TRP A 709 -32.77 13.71 -25.69
CA TRP A 709 -33.26 13.60 -24.31
C TRP A 709 -33.59 14.95 -23.67
N LEU A 710 -32.75 15.96 -23.89
CA LEU A 710 -32.98 17.32 -23.38
C LEU A 710 -34.18 17.99 -24.06
N THR A 711 -34.36 17.77 -25.37
CA THR A 711 -35.51 18.25 -26.13
C THR A 711 -36.82 17.60 -25.65
N ALA A 712 -36.81 16.29 -25.35
CA ALA A 712 -37.97 15.60 -24.79
C ALA A 712 -38.33 16.10 -23.38
N LEU A 713 -37.34 16.31 -22.50
CA LEU A 713 -37.55 16.85 -21.16
C LEU A 713 -38.07 18.30 -21.17
N GLN A 714 -37.55 19.13 -22.07
CA GLN A 714 -38.06 20.48 -22.32
C GLN A 714 -39.51 20.45 -22.81
N GLY A 715 -39.83 19.56 -23.75
CA GLY A 715 -41.18 19.37 -24.29
C GLY A 715 -42.21 18.97 -23.22
N GLU A 716 -41.88 18.01 -22.36
CA GLU A 716 -42.77 17.58 -21.26
C GLU A 716 -42.97 18.67 -20.20
N LEU A 717 -41.92 19.43 -19.85
CA LEU A 717 -42.02 20.52 -18.88
C LEU A 717 -42.80 21.73 -19.42
N ALA A 718 -42.78 21.97 -20.74
CA ALA A 718 -43.50 23.05 -21.39
C ALA A 718 -45.03 22.81 -21.50
N ARG A 719 -45.47 21.54 -21.62
CA ARG A 719 -46.89 21.17 -21.74
C ARG A 719 -47.74 21.46 -20.49
N GLY A 720 -47.11 21.74 -19.34
CA GLY A 720 -47.77 21.96 -18.04
C GLY A 720 -47.88 23.42 -17.56
N TRP A 721 -48.00 24.40 -18.46
CA TRP A 721 -48.11 25.85 -18.17
C TRP A 721 -46.90 26.47 -17.43
N ARG A 722 -45.71 26.47 -18.06
CA ARG A 722 -44.46 26.98 -17.44
C ARG A 722 -43.46 27.56 -18.46
N THR A 723 -42.74 28.62 -18.07
CA THR A 723 -41.56 29.12 -18.80
C THR A 723 -40.34 28.30 -18.38
N VAL A 724 -39.79 27.55 -19.33
CA VAL A 724 -38.53 26.81 -19.20
C VAL A 724 -37.48 27.55 -20.01
N THR A 725 -36.49 28.14 -19.35
CA THR A 725 -35.34 28.73 -20.05
C THR A 725 -34.16 27.77 -19.98
N PRO A 726 -33.50 27.46 -21.11
CA PRO A 726 -32.20 26.82 -21.11
C PRO A 726 -31.21 27.61 -20.24
N GLY A 727 -30.19 26.92 -19.73
CA GLY A 727 -29.14 27.53 -18.93
C GLY A 727 -28.31 28.52 -19.74
N SER A 728 -27.34 29.16 -19.08
CA SER A 728 -26.42 30.08 -19.77
C SER A 728 -25.62 29.34 -20.85
N PRO A 729 -25.00 30.05 -21.80
CA PRO A 729 -24.08 29.46 -22.78
C PRO A 729 -22.96 28.62 -22.14
N THR A 730 -22.60 28.91 -20.89
CA THR A 730 -21.61 28.19 -20.09
C THR A 730 -22.17 26.95 -19.36
N ASP A 731 -23.50 26.86 -19.19
CA ASP A 731 -24.21 25.76 -18.54
C ASP A 731 -25.46 25.36 -19.36
N PRO A 732 -25.33 25.02 -20.66
CA PRO A 732 -26.49 24.87 -21.56
C PRO A 732 -27.41 23.70 -21.18
N TRP A 733 -26.96 22.86 -20.25
CA TRP A 733 -27.58 21.62 -19.80
C TRP A 733 -28.48 21.79 -18.55
N ASP A 734 -28.46 22.97 -17.93
CA ASP A 734 -29.34 23.29 -16.80
C ASP A 734 -30.67 23.87 -17.28
N LEU A 735 -31.79 23.41 -16.73
CA LEU A 735 -33.10 23.99 -17.02
C LEU A 735 -33.54 24.89 -15.87
N SER A 736 -33.84 26.15 -16.16
CA SER A 736 -34.51 27.03 -15.21
C SER A 736 -36.01 26.95 -15.44
N VAL A 737 -36.72 26.38 -14.48
CA VAL A 737 -38.17 26.22 -14.52
C VAL A 737 -38.81 27.21 -13.54
N SER A 738 -39.71 28.04 -14.05
CA SER A 738 -40.56 28.91 -13.23
C SER A 738 -42.00 28.42 -13.24
N VAL A 739 -42.59 28.32 -12.05
CA VAL A 739 -43.96 27.78 -11.87
C VAL A 739 -44.90 28.83 -11.28
N GLY A 740 -44.39 29.81 -10.54
CA GLY A 740 -45.16 30.91 -9.99
C GLY A 740 -44.28 32.11 -9.57
N PRO A 741 -44.84 33.08 -8.83
CA PRO A 741 -44.14 34.31 -8.45
C PRO A 741 -43.17 34.13 -7.28
N CYS A 742 -43.23 33.03 -6.52
CA CYS A 742 -42.47 32.88 -5.28
C CYS A 742 -41.17 32.09 -5.46
N VAL A 743 -41.17 31.05 -6.29
CA VAL A 743 -40.08 30.06 -6.35
C VAL A 743 -39.54 29.92 -7.79
N ARG A 744 -38.21 29.99 -7.92
CA ARG A 744 -37.49 29.57 -9.13
C ARG A 744 -36.83 28.23 -8.87
N CYS A 745 -36.89 27.33 -9.85
CA CYS A 745 -36.21 26.04 -9.79
C CYS A 745 -35.10 25.97 -10.84
N ARG A 746 -33.89 25.60 -10.40
CA ARG A 746 -32.81 25.16 -11.30
C ARG A 746 -32.77 23.63 -11.23
N LEU A 747 -32.98 22.99 -12.37
CA LEU A 747 -32.88 21.56 -12.55
C LEU A 747 -31.51 21.26 -13.15
N THR A 748 -30.65 20.62 -12.38
CA THR A 748 -29.36 20.11 -12.86
C THR A 748 -29.51 18.62 -13.08
N THR A 749 -29.08 18.15 -14.25
CA THR A 749 -29.21 16.75 -14.62
C THR A 749 -27.84 16.11 -14.89
N ALA A 750 -27.74 14.81 -14.62
CA ALA A 750 -26.56 13.99 -14.80
C ALA A 750 -27.01 12.58 -15.22
N VAL A 751 -26.14 11.79 -15.82
CA VAL A 751 -26.38 10.35 -16.06
C VAL A 751 -25.32 9.58 -15.29
N VAL A 752 -25.73 8.56 -14.55
CA VAL A 752 -24.83 7.66 -13.83
C VAL A 752 -24.91 6.24 -14.39
N TRP A 753 -23.93 5.40 -14.03
CA TRP A 753 -23.72 4.05 -14.55
C TRP A 753 -25.03 3.22 -14.68
N ARG A 754 -25.20 2.53 -15.82
CA ARG A 754 -26.47 1.93 -16.35
C ARG A 754 -27.48 2.90 -16.98
N TRP A 755 -27.05 4.03 -17.52
CA TRP A 755 -27.93 4.97 -18.24
C TRP A 755 -29.08 5.53 -17.41
N GLN A 756 -28.93 5.60 -16.09
CA GLN A 756 -29.97 6.15 -15.23
C GLN A 756 -29.79 7.67 -15.10
N PRO A 757 -30.75 8.48 -15.58
CA PRO A 757 -30.69 9.91 -15.36
C PRO A 757 -30.86 10.19 -13.86
N ARG A 758 -29.96 10.98 -13.31
CA ARG A 758 -30.10 11.61 -12.00
C ARG A 758 -30.27 13.10 -12.14
N TRP A 759 -31.04 13.67 -11.25
CA TRP A 759 -31.32 15.08 -11.26
C TRP A 759 -31.32 15.65 -9.87
N ARG A 760 -30.98 16.93 -9.80
CA ARG A 760 -31.04 17.73 -8.60
C ARG A 760 -31.91 18.94 -8.88
N THR A 761 -33.01 19.05 -8.13
CA THR A 761 -33.82 20.28 -8.09
C THR A 761 -33.27 21.20 -7.01
N ARG A 762 -32.75 22.37 -7.39
CA ARG A 762 -32.47 23.45 -6.44
C ARG A 762 -33.60 24.47 -6.52
N LEU A 763 -34.31 24.65 -5.42
CA LEU A 763 -35.35 25.67 -5.30
C LEU A 763 -34.75 26.92 -4.65
N THR A 764 -35.05 28.07 -5.22
CA THR A 764 -34.62 29.37 -4.72
C THR A 764 -35.80 30.32 -4.71
N LEU A 765 -35.99 31.08 -3.63
CA LEU A 765 -37.01 32.12 -3.57
C LEU A 765 -36.64 33.27 -4.51
N ARG A 766 -37.63 33.84 -5.21
CA ARG A 766 -37.40 34.98 -6.11
C ARG A 766 -37.04 36.22 -5.28
N ARG A 767 -36.14 37.06 -5.81
CA ARG A 767 -35.64 38.25 -5.08
C ARG A 767 -36.76 39.20 -4.63
N GLY A 768 -37.76 39.45 -5.49
CA GLY A 768 -38.93 40.26 -5.12
C GLY A 768 -39.78 39.63 -4.01
N TYR A 769 -39.84 38.30 -3.97
CA TYR A 769 -40.55 37.57 -2.92
C TYR A 769 -39.77 37.55 -1.59
N LEU A 770 -38.44 37.45 -1.64
CA LEU A 770 -37.58 37.60 -0.45
C LEU A 770 -37.70 39.00 0.16
N ALA A 771 -37.79 40.04 -0.66
CA ALA A 771 -38.03 41.40 -0.18
C ALA A 771 -39.40 41.53 0.50
N ALA A 772 -40.46 40.98 -0.09
CA ALA A 772 -41.79 40.96 0.52
C ALA A 772 -41.84 40.16 1.83
N LEU A 773 -41.14 39.01 1.90
CA LEU A 773 -41.05 38.20 3.10
C LEU A 773 -40.24 38.90 4.21
N ALA A 774 -39.14 39.57 3.87
CA ALA A 774 -38.34 40.33 4.83
C ALA A 774 -39.14 41.52 5.40
N ALA A 775 -39.88 42.24 4.56
CA ALA A 775 -40.80 43.28 5.01
C ALA A 775 -41.90 42.71 5.92
N ALA A 776 -42.47 41.55 5.56
CA ALA A 776 -43.50 40.90 6.36
C ALA A 776 -42.99 40.35 7.71
N LEU A 777 -41.72 39.94 7.80
CA LEU A 777 -41.08 39.50 9.03
C LEU A 777 -40.72 40.64 9.99
N ALA A 778 -40.64 41.88 9.48
CA ALA A 778 -40.44 43.08 10.31
C ALA A 778 -41.76 43.63 10.90
N LEU A 779 -42.90 43.35 10.26
CA LEU A 779 -44.23 43.81 10.72
C LEU A 779 -44.58 43.42 12.17
N PRO A 780 -44.25 42.21 12.68
CA PRO A 780 -44.54 41.82 14.06
C PRO A 780 -43.82 42.65 15.13
N VAL A 781 -42.69 43.29 14.77
CA VAL A 781 -41.94 44.19 15.67
C VAL A 781 -42.74 45.47 15.95
N VAL A 782 -43.62 45.87 15.02
CA VAL A 782 -44.42 47.11 15.10
C VAL A 782 -45.89 46.82 15.42
N ALA A 783 -46.41 45.67 14.99
CA ALA A 783 -47.79 45.24 15.24
C ALA A 783 -47.86 43.71 15.43
N PRO A 784 -47.87 43.21 16.68
CA PRO A 784 -47.79 41.77 17.00
C PRO A 784 -48.91 40.91 16.39
N GLY A 785 -50.07 41.49 16.05
CA GLY A 785 -51.19 40.78 15.41
C GLY A 785 -50.95 40.38 13.94
N LEU A 786 -49.89 40.90 13.31
CA LEU A 786 -49.59 40.63 11.89
C LEU A 786 -48.64 39.44 11.66
N VAL A 787 -48.37 38.62 12.69
CA VAL A 787 -47.56 37.39 12.58
C VAL A 787 -48.11 36.40 11.54
N VAL A 788 -49.41 36.49 11.23
CA VAL A 788 -50.07 35.66 10.21
C VAL A 788 -49.54 35.97 8.80
N VAL A 789 -49.10 37.19 8.51
CA VAL A 789 -48.66 37.62 7.16
C VAL A 789 -47.39 36.87 6.70
N PRO A 790 -46.28 36.82 7.46
CA PRO A 790 -45.12 36.01 7.07
C PRO A 790 -45.43 34.52 7.04
N ALA A 791 -46.36 34.02 7.88
CA ALA A 791 -46.78 32.62 7.86
C ALA A 791 -47.54 32.25 6.56
N VAL A 792 -48.46 33.11 6.11
CA VAL A 792 -49.19 32.95 4.84
C VAL A 792 -48.25 33.01 3.64
N LEU A 793 -47.28 33.94 3.65
CA LEU A 793 -46.27 34.01 2.62
C LEU A 793 -45.47 32.69 2.60
N LEU A 794 -44.82 32.29 3.70
CA LEU A 794 -44.07 31.05 3.78
C LEU A 794 -44.89 29.82 3.33
N GLY A 795 -46.18 29.78 3.68
CA GLY A 795 -47.13 28.76 3.21
C GLY A 795 -47.30 28.74 1.69
N ALA A 796 -47.47 29.90 1.05
CA ALA A 796 -47.57 30.01 -0.41
C ALA A 796 -46.29 29.54 -1.13
N ALA A 797 -45.11 29.90 -0.61
CA ALA A 797 -43.83 29.41 -1.16
C ALA A 797 -43.65 27.89 -0.99
N ALA A 798 -44.11 27.33 0.13
CA ALA A 798 -44.05 25.89 0.38
C ALA A 798 -44.98 25.09 -0.56
N ILE A 799 -46.20 25.59 -0.80
CA ILE A 799 -47.16 24.99 -1.75
C ILE A 799 -46.59 25.06 -3.18
N GLU A 800 -46.05 26.20 -3.59
CA GLU A 800 -45.43 26.38 -4.91
C GLU A 800 -44.21 25.46 -5.08
N ALA A 801 -43.33 25.37 -4.07
CA ALA A 801 -42.19 24.45 -4.05
C ALA A 801 -42.59 22.97 -4.18
N ALA A 802 -43.68 22.56 -3.51
CA ALA A 802 -44.22 21.21 -3.61
C ALA A 802 -44.78 20.91 -5.01
N GLY A 803 -45.50 21.87 -5.60
CA GLY A 803 -46.03 21.79 -6.97
C GLY A 803 -44.94 21.71 -8.05
N VAL A 804 -43.83 22.43 -7.85
CA VAL A 804 -42.65 22.36 -8.73
C VAL A 804 -42.03 20.96 -8.69
N ARG A 805 -41.76 20.43 -7.49
CA ARG A 805 -41.13 19.12 -7.30
C ARG A 805 -41.95 17.98 -7.91
N ARG A 806 -43.27 17.99 -7.72
CA ARG A 806 -44.17 16.95 -8.28
C ARG A 806 -44.16 16.95 -9.81
N ALA A 807 -44.21 18.12 -10.43
CA ALA A 807 -44.23 18.23 -11.88
C ALA A 807 -42.88 17.90 -12.52
N VAL A 808 -41.75 18.28 -11.89
CA VAL A 808 -40.42 17.86 -12.34
C VAL A 808 -40.29 16.34 -12.29
N ARG A 809 -40.77 15.71 -11.21
CA ARG A 809 -40.76 14.25 -11.06
C ARG A 809 -41.57 13.55 -12.16
N ARG A 810 -42.81 14.00 -12.40
CA ARG A 810 -43.68 13.45 -13.46
C ARG A 810 -43.06 13.57 -14.86
N ALA A 811 -42.47 14.71 -15.19
CA ALA A 811 -41.82 14.92 -16.50
C ALA A 811 -40.60 14.01 -16.70
N LEU A 812 -39.87 13.72 -15.62
CA LEU A 812 -38.72 12.81 -15.62
C LEU A 812 -39.16 11.34 -15.71
N ASP A 813 -40.22 10.96 -14.99
CA ASP A 813 -40.79 9.61 -15.07
C ASP A 813 -41.32 9.31 -16.49
N ALA A 814 -41.94 10.29 -17.16
CA ALA A 814 -42.43 10.18 -18.53
C ALA A 814 -41.32 10.05 -19.59
N THR A 815 -40.19 10.75 -19.41
CA THR A 815 -39.04 10.69 -20.35
C THR A 815 -38.22 9.41 -20.19
N VAL A 816 -38.18 8.81 -18.99
CA VAL A 816 -37.54 7.53 -18.71
C VAL A 816 -38.35 6.34 -19.24
N ALA A 817 -39.68 6.43 -19.23
CA ALA A 817 -40.56 5.38 -19.77
C ALA A 817 -40.51 5.25 -21.31
N GLY A 818 -40.22 6.34 -22.03
CA GLY A 818 -40.16 6.34 -23.51
C GLY A 818 -38.83 5.90 -24.13
N SER A 819 -37.82 5.56 -23.32
CA SER A 819 -36.43 5.34 -23.77
C SER A 819 -35.91 3.92 -23.52
N THR A 820 -36.78 2.93 -23.30
CA THR A 820 -36.37 1.52 -23.23
C THR A 820 -36.11 0.97 -24.65
N PRO A 821 -34.89 0.55 -25.02
CA PRO A 821 -34.68 -0.18 -26.25
C PRO A 821 -35.28 -1.58 -26.10
N ALA A 822 -36.04 -2.04 -27.10
CA ALA A 822 -36.49 -3.42 -27.17
C ALA A 822 -35.27 -4.37 -27.19
N VAL A 823 -35.24 -5.34 -26.30
CA VAL A 823 -34.21 -6.38 -26.25
C VAL A 823 -34.39 -7.31 -27.46
N PRO A 824 -33.40 -7.48 -28.36
CA PRO A 824 -33.47 -8.52 -29.39
C PRO A 824 -33.08 -9.86 -28.78
N GLU A 825 -33.85 -10.91 -29.10
CA GLU A 825 -33.57 -12.30 -28.71
C GLU A 825 -32.22 -12.82 -29.27
N PRO A 826 -31.60 -13.82 -28.61
CA PRO A 826 -30.30 -14.33 -29.00
C PRO A 826 -30.44 -15.31 -30.18
N GLY A 827 -29.86 -14.98 -31.34
CA GLY A 827 -29.79 -15.93 -32.44
C GLY A 827 -28.89 -15.51 -33.59
N GLY A 828 -27.98 -16.42 -33.97
CA GLY A 828 -27.49 -16.56 -35.35
C GLY A 828 -26.03 -16.18 -35.60
N ARG A 829 -25.15 -17.19 -35.66
CA ARG A 829 -23.92 -17.13 -36.47
C ARG A 829 -24.29 -17.11 -37.96
N PRO A 830 -23.49 -16.45 -38.81
CA PRO A 830 -22.83 -17.18 -39.91
C PRO A 830 -21.37 -16.72 -40.12
N GLY A 831 -20.42 -17.53 -40.57
CA GLY A 831 -20.49 -18.92 -41.06
C GLY A 831 -19.21 -19.70 -40.83
#